data_AF-A0A945VT40-F1
#
_entry.id   AF-A0A945VT40-F1
#
_cell.length_a   1.000
_cell.length_b   1.000
_cell.length_c   1.000
_cell.angle_alpha   90.00
_cell.angle_beta   90.00
_cell.angle_gamma   90.00
#
_symmetry.space_group_name_H-M   'P 1'
#
loop_
_entity.id
_entity.type
_entity.pdbx_description
1 polymer ?
#
loop_
_entity_poly.entity_id
_entity_poly.type
_entity_poly.pdbx_seq_one_letter_code
_entity_poly.pdbx_strand_id
1 'polypeptide(L)'
;MNNLKNENGYVLVVIIGILTILSLMTITFATLSRIETRATRNYTDSVKCEKIAKAALEHAIYEIWLDKFGTDTLAYNDNDDSNPGQYGLDENFDSSGTSWPGNSTFPGTDFDNNNNDGDNDDDTGGDSAWKYFPAAISSLDIRLPGNLRARYAVLITDDREARININVTGNKAGGGSHTSNEGWSTFEIDLSNLIEREVGNGTTIANLIIDRRHGTDTLSGTTENDDLGRIPDPQNDGIDNDGDLIVDELLEDTDEPNEFNAIFPYGDDVPFGILSEAEIMGTTSYESRLEEIFTNNSVTADSLNSWVTTYSADTILCPPYQLDGSTSTTKLNINALVNNEGAYTGAYYDTNRKIQMIAETLVAGGVPSVESQQMSVNIWDFMDTNGTVTNYLTYYGVERTPYINEVEVKVSGSDSKFIELFNPYDSAIDIAGWKITWDAGATEIILDGPQIPAAPGYYFIDNDGGAGADQTDALINNLNEDGQEITLEDDIGNTVQVTTYGDANNPQSSQLNDPRPPWVWENSSDTPGVVNNNFDPTVNGQWTLATWTSSFYIASKNRFPNKGYLCYIHTGNPWTNFVVDNTDVFEYFTTIDPSMDNIDNDGDGSTDTTDTGSQTGDFDGQEYRIPGLINVNTATTQVLQSLPNIDSTIADAIDTPGNKPYTSIGDLVAKVSEITGAAGTKWDEEEALRSISNLITTRSNVFTVYVTAQVTEEDVSDPPNTTVYAEKRILAIV
;
A
#
# COMPACT_ATOMS: atom_id res chain seq x y z
N MET A 1 -65.93 48.45 -77.14
CA MET A 1 -65.09 47.68 -76.20
C MET A 1 -63.84 48.51 -75.90
N ASN A 2 -63.72 49.08 -74.69
CA ASN A 2 -62.61 48.81 -73.77
C ASN A 2 -62.52 49.87 -72.67
N ASN A 3 -62.51 49.35 -71.43
CA ASN A 3 -62.58 50.01 -70.15
C ASN A 3 -61.24 50.69 -69.81
N LEU A 4 -61.23 52.01 -69.62
CA LEU A 4 -60.06 52.80 -69.17
C LEU A 4 -60.23 53.33 -67.73
N LYS A 5 -60.85 52.56 -66.82
CA LYS A 5 -61.05 52.95 -65.42
C LYS A 5 -60.37 52.07 -64.35
N ASN A 6 -59.53 51.10 -64.73
CA ASN A 6 -58.97 50.11 -63.77
C ASN A 6 -57.44 50.14 -63.56
N GLU A 7 -56.67 51.04 -64.16
CA GLU A 7 -55.19 50.97 -64.09
C GLU A 7 -54.55 51.62 -62.84
N ASN A 8 -55.27 52.43 -62.08
CA ASN A 8 -54.73 53.06 -60.86
C ASN A 8 -54.67 52.13 -59.63
N GLY A 9 -55.33 50.97 -59.67
CA GLY A 9 -55.30 49.99 -58.58
C GLY A 9 -54.08 49.06 -58.63
N TYR A 10 -53.56 48.76 -59.83
CA TYR A 10 -52.46 47.82 -60.02
C TYR A 10 -51.13 48.37 -59.49
N VAL A 11 -50.85 49.65 -59.73
CA VAL A 11 -49.68 50.35 -59.19
C VAL A 11 -49.70 50.37 -57.66
N LEU A 12 -50.87 50.58 -57.05
CA LEU A 12 -51.02 50.55 -55.60
C LEU A 12 -50.75 49.14 -55.03
N VAL A 13 -51.25 48.08 -55.66
CA VAL A 13 -51.01 46.69 -55.23
C VAL A 13 -49.54 46.31 -55.35
N VAL A 14 -48.86 46.73 -56.43
CA VAL A 14 -47.41 46.49 -56.60
C VAL A 14 -46.59 47.25 -55.56
N ILE A 15 -46.93 48.52 -55.28
CA ILE A 15 -46.24 49.32 -54.25
C ILE A 15 -46.46 48.71 -52.86
N ILE A 16 -47.68 48.28 -52.53
CA ILE A 16 -47.96 47.59 -51.26
C ILE A 16 -47.19 46.27 -51.19
N GLY A 17 -47.16 45.47 -52.26
CA GLY A 17 -46.39 44.22 -52.31
C GLY A 17 -44.88 44.43 -52.13
N ILE A 18 -44.31 45.50 -52.69
CA ILE A 18 -42.90 45.85 -52.48
C ILE A 18 -42.67 46.33 -51.05
N LEU A 19 -43.57 47.15 -50.49
CA LEU A 19 -43.47 47.65 -49.11
C LEU A 19 -43.63 46.52 -48.07
N THR A 20 -44.51 45.54 -48.30
CA THR A 20 -44.64 44.39 -47.41
C THR A 20 -43.39 43.52 -47.43
N ILE A 21 -42.82 43.26 -48.61
CA ILE A 21 -41.55 42.52 -48.74
C ILE A 21 -40.42 43.27 -48.03
N LEU A 22 -40.28 44.58 -48.26
CA LEU A 22 -39.26 45.40 -47.59
C LEU A 22 -39.43 45.43 -46.07
N SER A 23 -40.67 45.50 -45.59
CA SER A 23 -40.97 45.46 -44.16
C SER A 23 -40.61 44.10 -43.56
N LEU A 24 -40.91 43.01 -44.27
CA LEU A 24 -40.61 41.65 -43.83
C LEU A 24 -39.09 41.39 -43.82
N MET A 25 -38.36 41.91 -44.81
CA MET A 25 -36.88 41.91 -44.83
C MET A 25 -36.28 42.72 -43.68
N THR A 26 -36.87 43.88 -43.37
CA THR A 26 -36.39 44.73 -42.26
C THR A 26 -36.62 44.06 -40.91
N ILE A 27 -37.78 43.42 -40.72
CA ILE A 27 -38.10 42.68 -39.50
C ILE A 27 -37.18 41.47 -39.36
N THR A 28 -37.00 40.67 -40.42
CA THR A 28 -36.12 39.49 -40.40
C THR A 28 -34.68 39.86 -40.09
N PHE A 29 -34.14 40.91 -40.73
CA PHE A 29 -32.81 41.43 -40.42
C PHE A 29 -32.68 41.90 -38.96
N ALA A 30 -33.66 42.65 -38.45
CA ALA A 30 -33.65 43.11 -37.06
C ALA A 30 -33.73 41.95 -36.07
N THR A 31 -34.49 40.89 -36.38
CA THR A 31 -34.54 39.67 -35.55
C THR A 31 -33.24 38.89 -35.62
N LEU A 32 -32.65 38.71 -36.80
CA LEU A 32 -31.39 37.98 -36.96
C LEU A 32 -30.25 38.69 -36.22
N SER A 33 -30.14 40.00 -36.39
CA SER A 33 -29.13 40.82 -35.72
C SER A 33 -29.26 40.76 -34.18
N ARG A 34 -30.49 40.71 -33.65
CA ARG A 34 -30.71 40.49 -32.21
C ARG A 34 -30.30 39.09 -31.76
N ILE A 35 -30.58 38.06 -32.54
CA ILE A 35 -30.19 36.67 -32.25
C ILE A 35 -28.66 36.56 -32.27
N GLU A 36 -28.00 37.06 -33.31
CA GLU A 36 -26.53 37.08 -33.42
C GLU A 36 -25.90 37.83 -32.24
N THR A 37 -26.41 39.02 -31.90
CA THR A 37 -25.89 39.79 -30.76
C THR A 37 -26.05 39.02 -29.44
N ARG A 38 -27.16 38.30 -29.23
CA ARG A 38 -27.35 37.45 -28.05
C ARG A 38 -26.41 36.23 -28.08
N ALA A 39 -26.26 35.57 -29.22
CA ALA A 39 -25.37 34.43 -29.37
C ALA A 39 -23.90 34.81 -29.12
N THR A 40 -23.45 35.96 -29.65
CA THR A 40 -22.10 36.48 -29.41
C THR A 40 -21.86 36.82 -27.94
N ARG A 41 -22.87 37.39 -27.24
CA ARG A 41 -22.77 37.66 -25.80
C ARG A 41 -22.66 36.36 -25.00
N ASN A 42 -23.56 35.41 -25.23
CA ASN A 42 -23.53 34.11 -24.54
C ASN A 42 -22.21 33.38 -24.76
N TYR A 43 -21.67 33.40 -25.99
CA TYR A 43 -20.36 32.83 -26.29
C TYR A 43 -19.23 33.54 -25.53
N THR A 44 -19.23 34.87 -25.52
CA THR A 44 -18.21 35.67 -24.83
C THR A 44 -18.24 35.44 -23.31
N ASP A 45 -19.43 35.35 -22.72
CA ASP A 45 -19.59 35.13 -21.28
C ASP A 45 -19.26 33.68 -20.90
N SER A 46 -19.56 32.70 -21.76
CA SER A 46 -19.12 31.31 -21.61
C SER A 46 -17.58 31.20 -21.60
N VAL A 47 -16.89 31.86 -22.53
CA VAL A 47 -15.41 31.87 -22.58
C VAL A 47 -14.82 32.52 -21.32
N LYS A 48 -15.42 33.59 -20.80
CA LYS A 48 -14.98 34.20 -19.53
C LYS A 48 -15.15 33.24 -18.36
N CYS A 49 -16.32 32.60 -18.23
CA CYS A 49 -16.56 31.60 -17.18
C CYS A 49 -15.57 30.44 -17.27
N GLU A 50 -15.22 29.99 -18.48
CA GLU A 50 -14.21 28.95 -18.67
C GLU A 50 -12.83 29.38 -18.16
N LYS A 51 -12.40 30.63 -18.44
CA LYS A 51 -11.13 31.14 -17.93
C LYS A 51 -11.12 31.30 -16.40
N ILE A 52 -12.24 31.73 -15.82
CA ILE A 52 -12.43 31.83 -14.37
C ILE A 52 -12.36 30.43 -13.74
N ALA A 53 -13.06 29.46 -14.31
CA ALA A 53 -13.05 28.09 -13.83
C ALA A 53 -11.64 27.45 -13.92
N LYS A 54 -10.90 27.70 -15.01
CA LYS A 54 -9.49 27.27 -15.11
C LYS A 54 -8.61 27.92 -14.05
N ALA A 55 -8.74 29.23 -13.80
CA ALA A 55 -7.98 29.90 -12.74
C ALA A 55 -8.32 29.36 -11.34
N ALA A 56 -9.58 28.99 -11.11
CA ALA A 56 -10.01 28.35 -9.87
C ALA A 56 -9.43 26.92 -9.72
N LEU A 57 -9.34 26.17 -10.82
CA LEU A 57 -8.67 24.87 -10.83
C LEU A 57 -7.18 25.00 -10.49
N GLU A 58 -6.45 25.93 -11.10
CA GLU A 58 -5.04 26.18 -10.78
C GLU A 58 -4.83 26.58 -9.30
N HIS A 59 -5.77 27.32 -8.73
CA HIS A 59 -5.77 27.65 -7.31
C HIS A 59 -5.98 26.40 -6.44
N ALA A 60 -6.89 25.50 -6.83
CA ALA A 60 -7.09 24.24 -6.14
C ALA A 60 -5.83 23.36 -6.17
N ILE A 61 -5.20 23.24 -7.35
CA ILE A 61 -3.93 22.52 -7.53
C ILE A 61 -2.83 23.11 -6.63
N TYR A 62 -2.75 24.44 -6.56
CA TYR A 62 -1.77 25.12 -5.70
C TYR A 62 -1.97 24.79 -4.21
N GLU A 63 -3.20 24.79 -3.71
CA GLU A 63 -3.47 24.44 -2.31
C GLU A 63 -3.15 22.97 -2.01
N ILE A 64 -3.47 22.04 -2.93
CA ILE A 64 -3.10 20.61 -2.81
C ILE A 64 -1.57 20.46 -2.79
N TRP A 65 -0.86 21.20 -3.65
CA TRP A 65 0.60 21.13 -3.71
C TRP A 65 1.27 21.68 -2.46
N LEU A 66 0.72 22.75 -1.88
CA LEU A 66 1.21 23.37 -0.65
C LEU A 66 0.95 22.53 0.60
N ASP A 67 0.01 21.57 0.55
CA ASP A 67 -0.23 20.60 1.64
C ASP A 67 0.68 19.36 1.56
N LYS A 68 1.27 19.11 0.39
CA LYS A 68 2.17 17.98 0.12
C LYS A 68 3.67 18.33 0.20
N PHE A 69 4.04 19.57 -0.09
CA PHE A 69 5.43 20.06 -0.11
C PHE A 69 5.63 21.38 0.67
N GLY A 70 4.56 21.98 1.17
CA GLY A 70 4.64 23.15 2.01
C GLY A 70 5.13 24.35 1.23
N THR A 71 6.02 25.11 1.86
CA THR A 71 6.76 26.20 1.20
C THR A 71 8.12 25.78 0.70
N ASP A 72 8.53 24.53 0.97
CA ASP A 72 9.80 23.98 0.51
C ASP A 72 9.57 23.04 -0.71
N THR A 73 10.56 22.21 -1.05
CA THR A 73 10.45 21.27 -2.17
C THR A 73 10.54 19.81 -1.70
N LEU A 74 10.34 19.57 -0.41
CA LEU A 74 10.53 18.30 0.26
C LEU A 74 9.19 17.89 0.89
N ALA A 75 8.72 16.68 0.59
CA ALA A 75 7.43 16.24 1.08
C ALA A 75 7.48 15.89 2.58
N TYR A 76 6.47 16.33 3.35
CA TYR A 76 6.19 15.91 4.73
C TYR A 76 7.42 15.87 5.64
N ASN A 77 8.05 17.02 5.90
CA ASN A 77 9.18 17.10 6.83
C ASN A 77 8.83 17.90 8.10
N ASP A 78 9.77 17.98 9.06
CA ASP A 78 9.61 18.74 10.32
C ASP A 78 10.73 19.80 10.41
N ASN A 79 11.05 20.44 9.28
CA ASN A 79 12.25 21.26 9.14
C ASN A 79 12.09 22.74 9.52
N ASP A 80 11.17 23.13 10.41
CA ASP A 80 11.31 24.45 11.08
C ASP A 80 12.36 24.37 12.21
N ASP A 81 13.64 24.31 11.81
CA ASP A 81 14.81 24.24 12.68
C ASP A 81 15.01 25.45 13.60
N SER A 82 14.15 26.47 13.48
CA SER A 82 14.37 27.78 14.07
C SER A 82 13.52 28.04 15.31
N ASN A 83 12.52 27.20 15.63
CA ASN A 83 11.59 27.49 16.73
C ASN A 83 10.89 26.24 17.34
N PRO A 84 11.57 25.47 18.21
CA PRO A 84 10.97 24.32 18.89
C PRO A 84 9.90 24.80 19.89
N GLY A 85 8.63 24.79 19.47
CA GLY A 85 7.49 25.16 20.31
C GLY A 85 6.43 26.06 19.66
N GLN A 86 6.54 26.37 18.37
CA GLN A 86 5.42 26.91 17.58
C GLN A 86 5.18 25.98 16.38
N TYR A 87 4.03 25.31 16.36
CA TYR A 87 3.50 24.53 15.24
C TYR A 87 3.41 25.39 13.97
N GLY A 88 4.50 25.45 13.21
CA GLY A 88 4.76 26.45 12.19
C GLY A 88 4.92 25.87 10.80
N LEU A 89 3.79 25.53 10.16
CA LEU A 89 3.63 25.44 8.70
C LEU A 89 4.49 24.42 7.95
N ASP A 90 4.76 23.29 8.59
CA ASP A 90 5.33 22.11 7.95
C ASP A 90 4.53 20.87 8.38
N GLU A 91 3.55 20.56 7.53
CA GLU A 91 3.24 19.23 7.01
C GLU A 91 3.28 18.01 7.93
N ASN A 92 2.53 18.01 9.04
CA ASN A 92 1.95 16.80 9.64
C ASN A 92 0.96 17.16 10.76
N PHE A 93 -0.25 17.66 10.45
CA PHE A 93 -1.35 17.62 11.43
C PHE A 93 -2.74 17.84 10.79
N ASP A 94 -3.45 16.75 10.48
CA ASP A 94 -4.91 16.75 10.64
C ASP A 94 -5.20 16.71 12.14
N SER A 95 -5.47 17.87 12.73
CA SER A 95 -5.97 17.90 14.10
C SER A 95 -7.34 17.26 14.12
N SER A 96 -7.57 16.30 15.01
CA SER A 96 -8.89 15.72 15.24
C SER A 96 -9.97 16.81 15.29
N GLY A 97 -10.84 16.84 14.28
CA GLY A 97 -11.93 17.82 14.17
C GLY A 97 -11.67 19.02 13.27
N THR A 98 -10.60 19.05 12.46
CA THR A 98 -10.50 20.00 11.34
C THR A 98 -11.09 19.41 10.08
N SER A 99 -12.22 20.00 9.63
CA SER A 99 -12.73 19.77 8.28
C SER A 99 -11.64 20.16 7.28
N TRP A 100 -11.15 19.16 6.56
CA TRP A 100 -10.27 19.35 5.42
C TRP A 100 -10.83 20.45 4.48
N PRO A 101 -9.98 21.38 3.99
CA PRO A 101 -8.53 21.48 4.17
C PRO A 101 -8.11 22.44 5.31
N GLY A 102 -7.03 22.08 6.01
CA GLY A 102 -6.41 22.86 7.07
C GLY A 102 -5.97 24.27 6.64
N ASN A 103 -6.23 25.25 7.51
CA ASN A 103 -5.84 26.67 7.47
C ASN A 103 -6.24 27.56 6.27
N SER A 104 -6.94 27.03 5.27
CA SER A 104 -7.65 27.84 4.26
C SER A 104 -9.10 27.41 4.16
N THR A 105 -9.88 27.58 5.23
CA THR A 105 -11.34 27.74 5.06
C THR A 105 -11.53 28.78 3.96
N PHE A 106 -12.17 28.42 2.85
CA PHE A 106 -12.58 29.41 1.85
C PHE A 106 -13.52 30.38 2.60
N PRO A 107 -13.10 31.59 2.98
CA PRO A 107 -13.89 32.37 3.94
C PRO A 107 -15.06 33.01 3.19
N GLY A 108 -16.29 32.57 3.47
CA GLY A 108 -17.51 33.10 2.88
C GLY A 108 -18.75 32.29 3.27
N THR A 109 -19.95 32.87 3.11
CA THR A 109 -21.23 32.19 3.35
C THR A 109 -21.62 31.31 2.15
N ASP A 110 -21.93 30.05 2.47
CA ASP A 110 -22.47 28.88 1.76
C ASP A 110 -22.95 28.95 0.28
N PHE A 111 -22.72 27.85 -0.45
CA PHE A 111 -23.51 27.44 -1.62
C PHE A 111 -23.42 25.93 -1.86
N ASP A 112 -24.55 25.29 -1.61
CA ASP A 112 -24.84 23.90 -1.89
C ASP A 112 -24.83 23.59 -3.41
N ASN A 113 -23.94 22.66 -3.82
CA ASN A 113 -23.87 22.16 -5.19
C ASN A 113 -24.79 20.95 -5.44
N ASN A 114 -25.47 20.43 -4.41
CA ASN A 114 -26.51 19.41 -4.46
C ASN A 114 -27.90 20.04 -4.60
N ASN A 115 -28.13 20.67 -5.74
CA ASN A 115 -29.50 20.80 -6.24
C ASN A 115 -29.95 19.42 -6.77
N ASN A 116 -30.31 18.48 -5.87
CA ASN A 116 -31.47 17.59 -6.06
C ASN A 116 -31.90 16.69 -4.88
N ASP A 117 -31.27 16.68 -3.69
CA ASP A 117 -31.71 15.72 -2.65
C ASP A 117 -32.87 16.19 -1.77
N GLY A 118 -33.29 17.45 -1.87
CA GLY A 118 -34.45 17.94 -1.14
C GLY A 118 -34.32 17.79 0.38
N ASP A 119 -33.11 17.64 0.90
CA ASP A 119 -32.89 17.81 2.32
C ASP A 119 -32.69 19.30 2.63
N ASN A 120 -33.27 19.69 3.73
CA ASN A 120 -33.20 21.03 4.28
C ASN A 120 -32.49 20.85 5.62
N ASP A 121 -31.35 20.17 5.59
CA ASP A 121 -30.55 19.88 6.76
C ASP A 121 -29.53 20.99 7.02
N ASP A 122 -29.29 21.15 8.30
CA ASP A 122 -28.57 22.22 8.96
C ASP A 122 -27.15 21.68 9.20
N ASP A 123 -26.46 21.27 8.12
CA ASP A 123 -25.14 20.66 8.20
C ASP A 123 -24.08 21.73 8.48
N THR A 124 -23.75 21.87 9.77
CA THR A 124 -22.74 22.81 10.27
C THR A 124 -21.28 22.49 9.85
N GLY A 125 -21.07 21.71 8.79
CA GLY A 125 -19.75 21.35 8.25
C GLY A 125 -19.51 22.05 6.91
N GLY A 126 -18.55 22.97 6.87
CA GLY A 126 -18.38 23.91 5.74
C GLY A 126 -18.14 23.24 4.39
N ASP A 127 -19.08 23.44 3.47
CA ASP A 127 -18.96 23.19 2.04
C ASP A 127 -18.35 24.40 1.28
N SER A 128 -18.25 24.29 -0.04
CA SER A 128 -17.44 25.18 -0.90
C SER A 128 -17.92 26.64 -0.96
N ALA A 129 -17.13 27.58 -0.44
CA ALA A 129 -17.52 29.00 -0.45
C ALA A 129 -17.20 29.74 -1.77
N TRP A 130 -18.05 30.70 -2.14
CA TRP A 130 -17.86 31.58 -3.30
C TRP A 130 -16.73 32.61 -3.10
N LYS A 131 -15.65 32.48 -3.87
CA LYS A 131 -14.59 33.48 -4.03
C LYS A 131 -14.91 34.42 -5.19
N TYR A 132 -14.92 35.74 -4.95
CA TYR A 132 -15.23 36.78 -5.95
C TYR A 132 -13.98 37.41 -6.56
N PHE A 133 -14.01 37.69 -7.86
CA PHE A 133 -13.01 38.52 -8.55
C PHE A 133 -13.48 39.99 -8.60
N PRO A 134 -12.69 41.01 -8.15
CA PRO A 134 -11.41 40.98 -7.43
C PRO A 134 -11.53 41.09 -5.89
N ALA A 135 -10.49 40.63 -5.18
CA ALA A 135 -10.31 40.79 -3.74
C ALA A 135 -10.16 42.28 -3.36
N ALA A 136 -10.88 42.68 -2.33
CA ALA A 136 -11.22 44.07 -2.03
C ALA A 136 -10.07 44.96 -1.54
N ILE A 137 -9.06 45.35 -2.35
CA ILE A 137 -8.06 46.34 -1.85
C ILE A 137 -7.37 47.29 -2.87
N SER A 138 -7.69 47.35 -4.17
CA SER A 138 -6.96 48.27 -5.06
C SER A 138 -7.78 48.89 -6.18
N SER A 139 -7.63 50.20 -6.39
CA SER A 139 -8.25 51.02 -7.44
C SER A 139 -7.79 50.71 -8.88
N LEU A 140 -7.27 49.51 -9.13
CA LEU A 140 -6.78 49.00 -10.42
C LEU A 140 -7.61 47.80 -10.90
N ASP A 141 -8.89 47.75 -10.53
CA ASP A 141 -9.83 46.67 -10.84
C ASP A 141 -9.93 46.35 -12.34
N ILE A 142 -9.69 45.08 -12.71
CA ILE A 142 -10.19 44.52 -13.96
C ILE A 142 -11.71 44.34 -13.79
N ARG A 143 -12.47 45.39 -14.12
CA ARG A 143 -13.93 45.29 -14.18
C ARG A 143 -14.31 44.61 -15.49
N LEU A 144 -15.12 43.54 -15.39
CA LEU A 144 -15.91 43.13 -16.56
C LEU A 144 -16.77 44.32 -16.99
N PRO A 145 -16.96 44.58 -18.29
CA PRO A 145 -17.70 45.77 -18.74
C PRO A 145 -19.14 45.78 -18.19
N GLY A 146 -19.44 46.75 -17.31
CA GLY A 146 -20.75 46.91 -16.65
C GLY A 146 -20.72 46.66 -15.14
N ASN A 147 -21.90 46.43 -14.55
CA ASN A 147 -22.12 46.05 -13.15
C ASN A 147 -22.03 44.52 -12.98
N LEU A 148 -21.05 43.85 -13.61
CA LEU A 148 -20.93 42.38 -13.59
C LEU A 148 -19.76 41.97 -12.69
N ARG A 149 -20.00 40.96 -11.83
CA ARG A 149 -18.99 40.32 -10.98
C ARG A 149 -18.80 38.86 -11.38
N ALA A 150 -17.58 38.37 -11.24
CA ALA A 150 -17.25 36.95 -11.42
C ALA A 150 -17.03 36.31 -10.04
N ARG A 151 -17.51 35.09 -9.87
CA ARG A 151 -17.27 34.27 -8.67
C ARG A 151 -16.99 32.82 -9.05
N TYR A 152 -16.27 32.11 -8.18
CA TYR A 152 -16.03 30.69 -8.31
C TYR A 152 -16.11 30.01 -6.94
N ALA A 153 -16.55 28.75 -6.93
CA ALA A 153 -16.52 27.85 -5.77
C ALA A 153 -15.75 26.60 -6.19
N VAL A 154 -14.98 26.05 -5.26
CA VAL A 154 -14.16 24.85 -5.45
C VAL A 154 -14.49 23.87 -4.34
N LEU A 155 -14.87 22.65 -4.73
CA LEU A 155 -14.98 21.49 -3.86
C LEU A 155 -13.85 20.53 -4.22
N ILE A 156 -13.07 20.13 -3.22
CA ILE A 156 -12.07 19.08 -3.37
C ILE A 156 -12.60 17.87 -2.59
N THR A 157 -12.71 16.72 -3.23
CA THR A 157 -13.11 15.47 -2.59
C THR A 157 -12.02 14.43 -2.76
N ASP A 158 -11.70 13.76 -1.66
CA ASP A 158 -10.91 12.54 -1.66
C ASP A 158 -11.86 11.34 -1.81
N ASP A 159 -12.28 11.08 -3.04
CA ASP A 159 -13.26 10.05 -3.36
C ASP A 159 -12.73 8.98 -4.32
N ARG A 160 -11.50 9.13 -4.81
CA ARG A 160 -10.91 8.22 -5.81
C ARG A 160 -10.17 7.07 -5.17
N GLU A 161 -9.28 7.37 -4.24
CA GLU A 161 -8.56 6.34 -3.47
C GLU A 161 -9.46 5.66 -2.43
N ALA A 162 -10.60 6.28 -2.12
CA ALA A 162 -11.69 5.64 -1.37
C ALA A 162 -12.43 4.54 -2.14
N ARG A 163 -12.13 4.33 -3.43
CA ARG A 163 -12.88 3.46 -4.36
C ARG A 163 -11.97 2.43 -5.02
N ILE A 164 -12.56 1.33 -5.47
CA ILE A 164 -11.86 0.24 -6.13
C ILE A 164 -11.47 0.64 -7.55
N ASN A 165 -10.20 0.47 -7.92
CA ASN A 165 -9.72 0.76 -9.26
C ASN A 165 -9.91 -0.42 -10.21
N ILE A 166 -10.90 -0.32 -11.09
CA ILE A 166 -11.26 -1.40 -12.04
C ILE A 166 -10.20 -1.67 -13.11
N ASN A 167 -9.26 -0.73 -13.30
CA ASN A 167 -8.11 -0.92 -14.17
C ASN A 167 -6.96 -1.68 -13.51
N VAL A 168 -7.12 -2.08 -12.25
CA VAL A 168 -6.09 -2.77 -11.49
C VAL A 168 -6.59 -4.12 -11.02
N THR A 169 -7.82 -4.19 -10.49
CA THR A 169 -8.43 -5.44 -10.01
C THR A 169 -8.42 -6.56 -11.05
N GLY A 170 -7.71 -7.66 -10.77
CA GLY A 170 -7.55 -8.81 -11.67
C GLY A 170 -8.14 -10.12 -11.14
N ASN A 171 -8.60 -10.15 -9.90
CA ASN A 171 -9.17 -11.34 -9.25
C ASN A 171 -10.50 -11.77 -9.92
N LYS A 172 -10.46 -12.83 -10.75
CA LYS A 172 -11.64 -13.38 -11.45
C LYS A 172 -12.48 -14.24 -10.51
N ALA A 173 -13.64 -13.72 -10.14
CA ALA A 173 -14.57 -14.40 -9.25
C ALA A 173 -15.08 -15.74 -9.80
N GLY A 174 -15.12 -16.76 -8.94
CA GLY A 174 -15.62 -18.10 -9.29
C GLY A 174 -14.79 -18.84 -10.34
N GLY A 175 -13.58 -18.34 -10.67
CA GLY A 175 -12.65 -18.93 -11.64
C GLY A 175 -11.96 -20.23 -11.17
N GLY A 176 -12.16 -20.66 -9.92
CA GLY A 176 -11.38 -21.74 -9.33
C GLY A 176 -10.06 -21.19 -8.78
N SER A 177 -8.95 -21.82 -9.16
CA SER A 177 -7.53 -21.52 -8.90
C SER A 177 -7.08 -20.09 -9.33
N HIS A 178 -7.79 -19.03 -8.93
CA HIS A 178 -7.35 -17.63 -9.07
C HIS A 178 -7.80 -16.81 -7.84
N THR A 179 -7.59 -17.34 -6.63
CA THR A 179 -7.96 -16.66 -5.37
C THR A 179 -6.71 -16.16 -4.67
N SER A 180 -5.97 -15.24 -5.29
CA SER A 180 -4.82 -14.62 -4.64
C SER A 180 -5.27 -13.92 -3.35
N ASN A 181 -4.79 -14.42 -2.22
CA ASN A 181 -5.20 -14.08 -0.86
C ASN A 181 -3.99 -13.76 0.04
N GLU A 182 -2.81 -13.63 -0.56
CA GLU A 182 -1.55 -13.45 0.15
C GLU A 182 -1.18 -11.98 0.31
N GLY A 183 -1.95 -11.03 -0.22
CA GLY A 183 -1.69 -9.59 -0.08
C GLY A 183 -0.60 -9.09 -1.00
N TRP A 184 -0.38 -9.73 -2.15
CA TRP A 184 0.76 -9.45 -3.03
C TRP A 184 0.66 -8.06 -3.67
N SER A 185 -0.46 -7.78 -4.35
CA SER A 185 -0.71 -6.48 -4.97
C SER A 185 -2.20 -6.16 -5.06
N THR A 186 -2.50 -4.95 -5.51
CA THR A 186 -3.86 -4.42 -5.66
C THR A 186 -4.72 -5.16 -6.68
N PHE A 187 -4.18 -6.07 -7.51
CA PHE A 187 -5.00 -6.91 -8.38
C PHE A 187 -5.89 -7.89 -7.59
N GLU A 188 -5.50 -8.23 -6.35
CA GLU A 188 -6.19 -9.24 -5.53
C GLU A 188 -7.56 -8.77 -5.01
N ILE A 189 -7.85 -7.46 -5.07
CA ILE A 189 -9.11 -6.86 -4.60
C ILE A 189 -10.29 -7.49 -5.35
N ASP A 190 -11.22 -8.10 -4.61
CA ASP A 190 -12.37 -8.82 -5.18
C ASP A 190 -13.55 -7.88 -5.40
N LEU A 191 -13.82 -7.60 -6.67
CA LEU A 191 -14.96 -6.78 -7.07
C LEU A 191 -16.31 -7.52 -6.98
N SER A 192 -16.32 -8.85 -7.01
CA SER A 192 -17.54 -9.63 -7.18
C SER A 192 -18.45 -9.59 -5.97
N ASN A 193 -17.90 -9.67 -4.76
CA ASN A 193 -18.68 -9.59 -3.52
C ASN A 193 -19.36 -8.22 -3.38
N LEU A 194 -18.66 -7.14 -3.73
CA LEU A 194 -19.23 -5.80 -3.77
C LEU A 194 -20.41 -5.74 -4.76
N ILE A 195 -20.21 -6.19 -6.00
CA ILE A 195 -21.27 -6.13 -7.01
C ILE A 195 -22.45 -7.03 -6.64
N GLU A 196 -22.21 -8.24 -6.12
CA GLU A 196 -23.27 -9.17 -5.72
C GLU A 196 -24.14 -8.57 -4.62
N ARG A 197 -23.52 -7.91 -3.62
CA ARG A 197 -24.23 -7.28 -2.50
C ARG A 197 -25.10 -6.11 -2.96
N GLU A 198 -24.58 -5.27 -3.85
CA GLU A 198 -25.21 -3.99 -4.17
C GLU A 198 -26.14 -4.06 -5.38
N VAL A 199 -25.85 -4.95 -6.33
CA VAL A 199 -26.53 -4.99 -7.63
C VAL A 199 -26.93 -6.40 -8.08
N GLY A 200 -26.24 -7.42 -7.58
CA GLY A 200 -26.46 -8.83 -7.94
C GLY A 200 -25.75 -9.25 -9.23
N ASN A 201 -25.55 -10.56 -9.41
CA ASN A 201 -24.79 -11.17 -10.51
C ASN A 201 -23.29 -10.78 -10.49
N GLY A 202 -22.72 -10.65 -9.29
CA GLY A 202 -21.40 -10.09 -9.06
C GLY A 202 -20.27 -10.83 -9.76
N THR A 203 -20.30 -12.17 -9.74
CA THR A 203 -19.31 -13.01 -10.44
C THR A 203 -19.27 -12.70 -11.94
N THR A 204 -20.44 -12.67 -12.59
CA THR A 204 -20.52 -12.44 -14.04
C THR A 204 -20.04 -11.04 -14.40
N ILE A 205 -20.47 -10.03 -13.64
CA ILE A 205 -20.14 -8.63 -13.95
C ILE A 205 -18.66 -8.34 -13.68
N ALA A 206 -18.11 -8.82 -12.56
CA ALA A 206 -16.69 -8.66 -12.25
C ALA A 206 -15.80 -9.28 -13.34
N ASN A 207 -16.10 -10.52 -13.75
CA ASN A 207 -15.36 -11.18 -14.81
C ASN A 207 -15.51 -10.45 -16.15
N LEU A 208 -16.69 -9.93 -16.48
CA LEU A 208 -16.89 -9.12 -17.69
C LEU A 208 -16.09 -7.82 -17.67
N ILE A 209 -15.91 -7.18 -16.50
CA ILE A 209 -15.09 -5.97 -16.38
C ILE A 209 -13.62 -6.31 -16.65
N ILE A 210 -13.12 -7.40 -16.04
CA ILE A 210 -11.74 -7.89 -16.21
C ILE A 210 -11.49 -8.36 -17.65
N ASP A 211 -12.34 -9.21 -18.21
CA ASP A 211 -12.19 -9.70 -19.59
C ASP A 211 -12.26 -8.56 -20.60
N ARG A 212 -13.06 -7.53 -20.32
CA ARG A 212 -13.21 -6.41 -21.24
C ARG A 212 -11.93 -5.59 -21.35
N ARG A 213 -11.19 -5.38 -20.26
CA ARG A 213 -9.92 -4.62 -20.30
C ARG A 213 -8.82 -5.36 -21.07
N HIS A 214 -8.86 -6.69 -21.09
CA HIS A 214 -7.95 -7.59 -21.83
C HIS A 214 -8.28 -7.73 -23.34
N GLY A 215 -8.94 -6.74 -23.95
CA GLY A 215 -9.15 -6.77 -25.39
C GLY A 215 -10.04 -7.92 -25.91
N THR A 216 -9.54 -8.64 -26.93
CA THR A 216 -10.30 -9.61 -27.72
C THR A 216 -10.01 -11.06 -27.40
N ASP A 217 -8.83 -11.36 -26.84
CA ASP A 217 -8.44 -12.70 -26.41
C ASP A 217 -8.79 -12.98 -24.94
N THR A 218 -9.15 -11.95 -24.16
CA THR A 218 -9.53 -12.02 -22.74
C THR A 218 -8.38 -12.41 -21.80
N LEU A 219 -7.15 -12.33 -22.29
CA LEU A 219 -5.91 -12.63 -21.59
C LEU A 219 -5.09 -11.34 -21.42
N SER A 220 -4.32 -11.24 -20.34
CA SER A 220 -3.37 -10.13 -20.19
C SER A 220 -2.23 -10.33 -21.21
N GLY A 221 -1.65 -9.27 -21.78
CA GLY A 221 -0.40 -9.41 -22.54
C GLY A 221 -0.53 -10.05 -23.93
N THR A 222 0.46 -10.85 -24.37
CA THR A 222 0.45 -11.48 -25.70
C THR A 222 0.71 -12.97 -25.64
N THR A 223 -0.32 -13.79 -25.92
CA THR A 223 -0.23 -15.26 -25.97
C THR A 223 1.15 -15.81 -26.39
N GLU A 224 1.81 -16.50 -25.45
CA GLU A 224 3.03 -17.31 -25.60
C GLU A 224 4.40 -16.60 -25.53
N ASN A 225 4.54 -15.33 -25.13
CA ASN A 225 5.87 -14.70 -25.08
C ASN A 225 6.01 -13.50 -24.10
N ASP A 226 5.80 -13.75 -22.81
CA ASP A 226 5.44 -12.68 -21.89
C ASP A 226 6.52 -12.22 -20.89
N ASP A 227 7.57 -12.98 -20.56
CA ASP A 227 8.58 -12.50 -19.60
C ASP A 227 10.06 -12.82 -19.94
N LEU A 228 10.75 -11.87 -20.59
CA LEU A 228 12.22 -11.80 -20.57
C LEU A 228 12.67 -10.70 -19.60
N GLY A 229 12.66 -10.96 -18.29
CA GLY A 229 13.36 -10.08 -17.35
C GLY A 229 12.75 -9.91 -15.97
N ARG A 230 11.51 -10.36 -15.72
CA ARG A 230 10.93 -10.31 -14.37
C ARG A 230 11.77 -11.15 -13.41
N ILE A 231 12.37 -10.48 -12.44
CA ILE A 231 13.05 -11.10 -11.31
C ILE A 231 12.29 -10.70 -10.05
N PRO A 232 12.02 -11.66 -9.17
CA PRO A 232 12.27 -13.09 -9.32
C PRO A 232 11.31 -13.74 -10.33
N ASP A 233 11.78 -14.82 -10.93
CA ASP A 233 11.01 -15.69 -11.83
C ASP A 233 9.76 -16.17 -11.10
N PRO A 234 8.53 -15.83 -11.57
CA PRO A 234 7.29 -16.27 -10.94
C PRO A 234 7.24 -17.77 -10.66
N GLN A 235 7.88 -18.58 -11.50
CA GLN A 235 7.91 -20.04 -11.33
C GLN A 235 8.80 -20.53 -10.16
N ASN A 236 9.56 -19.65 -9.50
CA ASN A 236 10.53 -20.02 -8.45
C ASN A 236 10.68 -18.95 -7.34
N ASP A 237 9.69 -18.09 -7.12
CA ASP A 237 9.74 -17.01 -6.13
C ASP A 237 9.13 -17.38 -4.76
N GLY A 238 8.51 -18.55 -4.66
CA GLY A 238 7.86 -19.08 -3.47
C GLY A 238 6.47 -18.47 -3.21
N ILE A 239 5.88 -17.80 -4.19
CA ILE A 239 4.57 -17.17 -4.14
C ILE A 239 3.63 -17.89 -5.11
N ASP A 240 2.33 -17.70 -4.91
CA ASP A 240 1.28 -18.21 -5.79
C ASP A 240 0.81 -17.02 -6.64
N ASN A 241 1.56 -16.70 -7.70
CA ASN A 241 1.43 -15.45 -8.45
C ASN A 241 0.12 -15.39 -9.27
N ASP A 242 -0.36 -16.54 -9.75
CA ASP A 242 -1.59 -16.69 -10.54
C ASP A 242 -2.82 -17.08 -9.68
N GLY A 243 -2.61 -17.38 -8.39
CA GLY A 243 -3.66 -17.58 -7.38
C GLY A 243 -4.29 -18.97 -7.40
N ASP A 244 -3.55 -19.93 -7.90
CA ASP A 244 -3.96 -21.29 -8.21
C ASP A 244 -3.88 -22.27 -7.02
N LEU A 245 -3.28 -21.82 -5.92
CA LEU A 245 -2.95 -22.56 -4.69
C LEU A 245 -1.79 -23.54 -4.84
N ILE A 246 -1.08 -23.53 -5.97
CA ILE A 246 0.18 -24.25 -6.19
C ILE A 246 1.28 -23.20 -6.28
N VAL A 247 2.15 -23.21 -5.28
CA VAL A 247 3.35 -22.37 -5.27
C VAL A 247 4.42 -22.98 -6.19
N ASP A 248 5.07 -22.14 -6.99
CA ASP A 248 6.19 -22.47 -7.89
C ASP A 248 5.85 -23.59 -8.89
N GLU A 249 5.10 -23.27 -9.95
CA GLU A 249 4.71 -24.25 -10.98
C GLU A 249 5.13 -23.94 -12.43
N LEU A 250 5.01 -24.95 -13.30
CA LEU A 250 5.40 -24.82 -14.71
C LEU A 250 4.33 -24.01 -15.45
N LEU A 251 4.73 -22.89 -16.07
CA LEU A 251 3.86 -21.90 -16.72
C LEU A 251 3.11 -20.97 -15.76
N GLU A 252 3.59 -20.80 -14.53
CA GLU A 252 3.13 -19.72 -13.63
C GLU A 252 3.41 -18.32 -14.21
N ASP A 253 4.37 -18.23 -15.14
CA ASP A 253 4.77 -17.04 -15.91
C ASP A 253 3.96 -16.83 -17.21
N THR A 254 2.72 -17.32 -17.28
CA THR A 254 1.89 -17.23 -18.49
C THR A 254 0.52 -16.59 -18.23
N ASP A 255 0.26 -15.45 -18.88
CA ASP A 255 -1.02 -14.72 -18.88
C ASP A 255 -1.46 -14.25 -17.46
N GLU A 256 -0.52 -13.87 -16.59
CA GLU A 256 -0.82 -13.53 -15.20
C GLU A 256 -1.66 -12.25 -15.04
N PRO A 257 -2.46 -12.15 -13.96
CA PRO A 257 -3.24 -10.94 -13.68
C PRO A 257 -2.41 -9.66 -13.53
N ASN A 258 -1.13 -9.77 -13.19
CA ASN A 258 -0.19 -8.67 -12.93
C ASN A 258 0.54 -8.15 -14.20
N GLU A 259 0.35 -8.79 -15.36
CA GLU A 259 0.91 -8.33 -16.64
C GLU A 259 0.10 -7.18 -17.23
N PHE A 260 -1.19 -7.08 -16.83
CA PHE A 260 -2.07 -6.03 -17.31
C PHE A 260 -1.60 -4.65 -16.83
N ASN A 261 -1.12 -3.81 -17.76
CA ASN A 261 -0.72 -2.44 -17.47
C ASN A 261 -1.75 -1.43 -18.02
N ALA A 262 -2.47 -0.78 -17.11
CA ALA A 262 -3.49 0.22 -17.49
C ALA A 262 -2.92 1.54 -18.04
N ILE A 263 -1.65 1.85 -17.78
CA ILE A 263 -0.99 3.10 -18.20
C ILE A 263 -0.40 2.91 -19.60
N PHE A 264 0.24 1.76 -19.84
CA PHE A 264 0.82 1.37 -21.12
C PHE A 264 0.28 0.01 -21.53
N PRO A 265 -0.95 -0.05 -22.06
CA PRO A 265 -1.53 -1.32 -22.50
C PRO A 265 -0.70 -1.97 -23.60
N TYR A 266 -0.49 -3.27 -23.47
CA TYR A 266 0.23 -4.09 -24.43
C TYR A 266 -0.75 -4.79 -25.38
N GLY A 267 -0.27 -5.17 -26.57
CA GLY A 267 -1.09 -5.97 -27.49
C GLY A 267 -2.44 -5.32 -27.85
N ASP A 268 -3.52 -6.03 -27.52
CA ASP A 268 -4.91 -5.58 -27.69
C ASP A 268 -5.60 -5.18 -26.37
N ASP A 269 -4.84 -5.01 -25.28
CA ASP A 269 -5.34 -4.45 -24.03
C ASP A 269 -5.96 -3.06 -24.22
N VAL A 270 -7.12 -2.85 -23.61
CA VAL A 270 -7.85 -1.57 -23.66
C VAL A 270 -8.37 -1.21 -22.27
N PRO A 271 -7.58 -0.50 -21.45
CA PRO A 271 -8.00 -0.01 -20.14
C PRO A 271 -9.21 0.90 -20.23
N PHE A 272 -9.93 1.03 -19.12
CA PHE A 272 -11.02 1.99 -18.99
C PHE A 272 -10.44 3.39 -18.78
N GLY A 273 -10.58 4.30 -19.75
CA GLY A 273 -9.97 5.62 -19.62
C GLY A 273 -10.62 6.49 -18.54
N ILE A 274 -9.84 7.43 -18.00
CA ILE A 274 -10.35 8.58 -17.26
C ILE A 274 -11.21 9.42 -18.21
N LEU A 275 -12.52 9.44 -18.00
CA LEU A 275 -13.51 10.22 -18.77
C LEU A 275 -13.79 9.72 -20.21
N SER A 276 -13.24 8.59 -20.66
CA SER A 276 -13.38 8.16 -22.06
C SER A 276 -14.52 7.19 -22.34
N GLU A 277 -15.50 7.12 -21.43
CA GLU A 277 -16.78 6.55 -21.74
C GLU A 277 -17.94 7.50 -21.37
N ALA A 278 -17.85 8.75 -21.84
CA ALA A 278 -18.97 9.63 -22.21
C ALA A 278 -20.14 9.88 -21.23
N GLU A 279 -20.11 9.42 -19.98
CA GLU A 279 -21.16 9.65 -18.99
C GLU A 279 -20.74 10.78 -18.04
N ILE A 280 -21.28 11.97 -18.30
CA ILE A 280 -21.48 13.17 -17.44
C ILE A 280 -21.72 14.39 -18.35
N MET A 281 -21.43 14.32 -19.65
CA MET A 281 -21.78 15.38 -20.61
C MET A 281 -22.68 14.91 -21.76
N GLY A 282 -23.84 14.33 -21.42
CA GLY A 282 -25.09 14.46 -22.19
C GLY A 282 -25.02 14.41 -23.72
N THR A 283 -24.28 13.47 -24.31
CA THR A 283 -24.40 13.16 -25.74
C THR A 283 -24.99 11.77 -25.90
N THR A 284 -26.15 11.67 -26.54
CA THR A 284 -26.93 10.44 -26.74
C THR A 284 -26.33 9.51 -27.81
N SER A 285 -25.01 9.52 -28.03
CA SER A 285 -24.38 8.92 -29.23
C SER A 285 -23.22 7.98 -28.95
N TYR A 286 -22.74 7.87 -27.71
CA TYR A 286 -21.73 6.91 -27.31
C TYR A 286 -22.16 6.29 -25.99
N GLU A 287 -22.52 5.01 -26.03
CA GLU A 287 -22.65 4.18 -24.83
C GLU A 287 -21.25 3.74 -24.42
N SER A 288 -21.01 3.81 -23.13
CA SER A 288 -19.79 3.34 -22.48
C SER A 288 -19.68 1.81 -22.52
N ARG A 289 -18.49 1.20 -22.60
CA ARG A 289 -18.26 -0.25 -22.42
C ARG A 289 -18.70 -0.70 -21.04
N LEU A 290 -18.50 0.11 -20.00
CA LEU A 290 -19.05 -0.13 -18.66
C LEU A 290 -20.57 -0.03 -18.68
N GLU A 291 -21.15 1.00 -19.29
CA GLU A 291 -22.60 1.16 -19.43
C GLU A 291 -23.22 0.03 -20.26
N GLU A 292 -22.52 -0.49 -21.27
CA GLU A 292 -22.93 -1.65 -22.07
C GLU A 292 -22.94 -2.92 -21.21
N ILE A 293 -21.89 -3.16 -20.41
CA ILE A 293 -21.85 -4.29 -19.45
C ILE A 293 -23.01 -4.17 -18.47
N PHE A 294 -23.25 -3.00 -17.91
CA PHE A 294 -24.31 -2.77 -16.92
C PHE A 294 -25.71 -2.89 -17.53
N THR A 295 -25.96 -2.26 -18.67
CA THR A 295 -27.25 -2.30 -19.37
C THR A 295 -27.61 -3.73 -19.78
N ASN A 296 -26.65 -4.49 -20.30
CA ASN A 296 -26.86 -5.89 -20.68
C ASN A 296 -27.15 -6.80 -19.48
N ASN A 297 -26.69 -6.42 -18.28
CA ASN A 297 -26.92 -7.15 -17.03
C ASN A 297 -28.04 -6.54 -16.16
N SER A 298 -28.83 -5.60 -16.70
CA SER A 298 -29.94 -4.94 -15.98
C SER A 298 -29.51 -4.15 -14.73
N VAL A 299 -28.30 -3.59 -14.75
CA VAL A 299 -27.71 -2.73 -13.72
C VAL A 299 -27.84 -1.26 -14.12
N THR A 300 -28.19 -0.39 -13.18
CA THR A 300 -28.14 1.07 -13.38
C THR A 300 -26.76 1.63 -13.07
N ALA A 301 -26.21 2.48 -13.95
CA ALA A 301 -24.87 3.05 -13.80
C ALA A 301 -24.68 3.85 -12.49
N ASP A 302 -25.72 4.53 -12.02
CA ASP A 302 -25.71 5.29 -10.76
C ASP A 302 -25.39 4.44 -9.52
N SER A 303 -25.63 3.12 -9.59
CA SER A 303 -25.45 2.23 -8.44
C SER A 303 -23.99 2.10 -8.03
N LEU A 304 -23.05 1.98 -8.98
CA LEU A 304 -21.66 1.61 -8.71
C LEU A 304 -20.68 2.80 -8.67
N ASN A 305 -21.09 3.97 -9.18
CA ASN A 305 -20.24 5.17 -9.29
C ASN A 305 -19.61 5.62 -7.96
N SER A 306 -20.27 5.30 -6.83
CA SER A 306 -19.78 5.63 -5.49
C SER A 306 -18.68 4.69 -4.98
N TRP A 307 -18.45 3.54 -5.62
CA TRP A 307 -17.55 2.48 -5.13
C TRP A 307 -16.40 2.14 -6.08
N VAL A 308 -16.52 2.48 -7.38
CA VAL A 308 -15.48 2.19 -8.37
C VAL A 308 -14.84 3.47 -8.94
N THR A 309 -13.57 3.37 -9.32
CA THR A 309 -12.81 4.40 -10.03
C THR A 309 -12.03 3.76 -11.17
N THR A 310 -11.68 4.55 -12.19
CA THR A 310 -10.75 4.13 -13.25
C THR A 310 -9.32 4.58 -12.97
N TYR A 311 -9.12 5.34 -11.89
CA TYR A 311 -7.82 5.89 -11.53
C TYR A 311 -7.74 6.10 -10.02
N SER A 312 -6.75 5.47 -9.41
CA SER A 312 -6.24 5.70 -8.06
C SER A 312 -4.75 5.32 -8.11
N ALA A 313 -3.91 6.12 -7.46
CA ALA A 313 -2.47 5.90 -7.46
C ALA A 313 -1.82 6.62 -6.28
N ASP A 314 -1.15 5.85 -5.42
CA ASP A 314 -0.40 6.40 -4.30
C ASP A 314 1.08 6.58 -4.67
N THR A 315 1.72 7.61 -4.14
CA THR A 315 3.18 7.81 -4.23
C THR A 315 3.83 7.33 -2.95
N ILE A 316 4.92 6.58 -3.06
CA ILE A 316 5.59 5.94 -1.90
C ILE A 316 6.53 6.92 -1.15
N LEU A 317 6.05 8.14 -0.92
CA LEU A 317 6.76 9.13 -0.11
C LEU A 317 6.72 8.70 1.36
N CYS A 318 7.77 8.99 2.10
CA CYS A 318 7.81 8.81 3.54
C CYS A 318 8.30 10.08 4.24
N PRO A 319 8.05 10.24 5.54
CA PRO A 319 8.73 11.26 6.32
C PRO A 319 10.25 11.13 6.13
N PRO A 320 11.00 12.24 6.02
CA PRO A 320 12.43 12.17 5.81
C PRO A 320 13.13 11.46 6.97
N TYR A 321 14.05 10.56 6.63
CA TYR A 321 14.86 9.83 7.59
C TYR A 321 16.30 9.71 7.12
N GLN A 322 17.21 9.40 8.03
CA GLN A 322 18.60 9.15 7.67
C GLN A 322 18.74 7.72 7.17
N LEU A 323 19.13 7.58 5.90
CA LEU A 323 19.43 6.31 5.25
C LEU A 323 20.78 6.45 4.55
N ASP A 324 21.65 5.46 4.75
CA ASP A 324 22.96 5.41 4.10
C ASP A 324 23.84 6.67 4.38
N GLY A 325 23.59 7.35 5.51
CA GLY A 325 24.28 8.60 5.87
C GLY A 325 23.82 9.84 5.07
N SER A 326 22.71 9.75 4.36
CA SER A 326 22.00 10.85 3.70
C SER A 326 20.55 10.94 4.19
N THR A 327 19.87 12.05 3.92
CA THR A 327 18.42 12.14 4.12
C THR A 327 17.70 11.51 2.93
N SER A 328 16.87 10.49 3.19
CA SER A 328 15.92 9.92 2.23
C SER A 328 14.51 10.40 2.55
N THR A 329 13.68 10.62 1.53
CA THR A 329 12.25 10.97 1.64
C THR A 329 11.36 9.89 1.01
N THR A 330 11.91 8.71 0.77
CA THR A 330 11.26 7.61 0.05
C THR A 330 11.41 6.30 0.82
N LYS A 331 10.45 5.40 0.63
CA LYS A 331 10.47 4.11 1.31
C LYS A 331 11.58 3.23 0.75
N LEU A 332 12.25 2.49 1.63
CA LEU A 332 13.24 1.48 1.25
C LEU A 332 12.53 0.24 0.69
N ASN A 333 12.86 -0.18 -0.53
CA ASN A 333 12.46 -1.50 -1.03
C ASN A 333 13.37 -2.57 -0.42
N ILE A 334 12.81 -3.40 0.47
CA ILE A 334 13.60 -4.41 1.21
C ILE A 334 13.95 -5.63 0.35
N ASN A 335 13.10 -5.98 -0.62
CA ASN A 335 13.33 -7.11 -1.52
C ASN A 335 14.50 -6.79 -2.45
N ALA A 336 14.44 -5.65 -3.15
CA ALA A 336 15.52 -5.19 -4.02
C ALA A 336 16.86 -5.03 -3.28
N LEU A 337 16.82 -4.52 -2.03
CA LEU A 337 18.02 -4.38 -1.20
C LEU A 337 18.72 -5.71 -0.97
N VAL A 338 18.00 -6.74 -0.51
CA VAL A 338 18.58 -8.02 -0.08
C VAL A 338 18.92 -8.91 -1.25
N ASN A 339 18.00 -9.06 -2.21
CA ASN A 339 18.21 -9.91 -3.38
C ASN A 339 19.15 -9.30 -4.43
N ASN A 340 19.50 -8.02 -4.26
CA ASN A 340 20.42 -7.33 -5.16
C ASN A 340 19.90 -7.36 -6.60
N GLU A 341 18.59 -7.20 -6.73
CA GLU A 341 17.81 -7.05 -7.96
C GLU A 341 18.15 -5.66 -8.51
N GLY A 342 19.36 -5.53 -9.08
CA GLY A 342 19.94 -4.34 -9.71
C GLY A 342 20.37 -3.24 -8.72
N ALA A 343 19.71 -3.09 -7.57
CA ALA A 343 19.98 -2.07 -6.56
C ALA A 343 21.11 -2.44 -5.62
N TYR A 344 21.85 -1.42 -5.20
CA TYR A 344 22.88 -1.54 -4.18
C TYR A 344 23.95 -2.59 -4.56
N THR A 345 24.34 -2.62 -5.84
CA THR A 345 25.30 -3.58 -6.44
C THR A 345 26.77 -3.16 -6.33
N GLY A 346 27.03 -1.90 -5.97
CA GLY A 346 28.39 -1.36 -5.83
C GLY A 346 29.16 -1.99 -4.67
N ALA A 347 30.50 -2.04 -4.76
CA ALA A 347 31.35 -2.60 -3.69
C ALA A 347 31.25 -1.89 -2.33
N TYR A 348 30.57 -0.74 -2.28
CA TYR A 348 30.23 -0.01 -1.05
C TYR A 348 29.04 -0.65 -0.31
N TYR A 349 28.11 -1.26 -1.03
CA TYR A 349 26.90 -1.91 -0.52
C TYR A 349 27.16 -3.39 -0.26
N ASP A 350 28.11 -3.68 0.62
CA ASP A 350 28.29 -5.04 1.12
C ASP A 350 27.11 -5.47 2.03
N THR A 351 27.04 -6.76 2.36
CA THR A 351 25.97 -7.32 3.21
C THR A 351 25.81 -6.56 4.52
N ASN A 352 26.92 -6.16 5.16
CA ASN A 352 26.88 -5.40 6.41
C ASN A 352 26.24 -4.03 6.22
N ARG A 353 26.54 -3.33 5.13
CA ARG A 353 25.93 -2.03 4.83
C ARG A 353 24.44 -2.17 4.55
N LYS A 354 24.02 -3.19 3.81
CA LYS A 354 22.61 -3.46 3.54
C LYS A 354 21.83 -3.77 4.82
N ILE A 355 22.37 -4.61 5.70
CA ILE A 355 21.80 -4.89 7.03
C ILE A 355 21.70 -3.60 7.86
N GLN A 356 22.73 -2.74 7.82
CA GLN A 356 22.68 -1.45 8.50
C GLN A 356 21.55 -0.55 7.98
N MET A 357 21.33 -0.52 6.65
CA MET A 357 20.25 0.27 6.05
C MET A 357 18.86 -0.22 6.51
N ILE A 358 18.65 -1.53 6.63
CA ILE A 358 17.42 -2.09 7.22
C ILE A 358 17.24 -1.61 8.65
N ALA A 359 18.29 -1.66 9.48
CA ALA A 359 18.23 -1.18 10.86
C ALA A 359 17.93 0.33 10.95
N GLU A 360 18.52 1.16 10.08
CA GLU A 360 18.25 2.61 9.99
C GLU A 360 16.77 2.89 9.69
N THR A 361 16.16 2.14 8.76
CA THR A 361 14.73 2.23 8.42
C THR A 361 13.83 1.79 9.57
N LEU A 362 14.14 0.69 10.27
CA LEU A 362 13.38 0.24 11.44
C LEU A 362 13.42 1.27 12.57
N VAL A 363 14.57 1.91 12.81
CA VAL A 363 14.71 2.98 13.80
C VAL A 363 13.87 4.20 13.43
N ALA A 364 13.81 4.56 12.15
CA ALA A 364 12.93 5.64 11.66
C ALA A 364 11.44 5.34 11.92
N GLY A 365 11.04 4.06 11.77
CA GLY A 365 9.71 3.57 12.12
C GLY A 365 9.39 3.47 13.62
N GLY A 366 10.31 3.85 14.50
CA GLY A 366 10.11 3.86 15.95
C GLY A 366 10.58 2.60 16.69
N VAL A 367 11.24 1.66 16.01
CA VAL A 367 11.79 0.45 16.66
C VAL A 367 13.05 0.83 17.46
N PRO A 368 13.18 0.37 18.73
CA PRO A 368 14.39 0.60 19.52
C PRO A 368 15.66 0.09 18.81
N SER A 369 16.78 0.82 18.92
CA SER A 369 17.99 0.51 18.15
C SER A 369 18.53 -0.91 18.37
N VAL A 370 18.39 -1.46 19.57
CA VAL A 370 18.85 -2.83 19.89
C VAL A 370 17.98 -3.87 19.17
N GLU A 371 16.66 -3.67 19.17
CA GLU A 371 15.71 -4.55 18.48
C GLU A 371 15.86 -4.42 16.97
N SER A 372 16.07 -3.20 16.46
CA SER A 372 16.29 -2.97 15.03
C SER A 372 17.50 -3.73 14.47
N GLN A 373 18.56 -3.88 15.28
CA GLN A 373 19.77 -4.61 14.87
C GLN A 373 19.51 -6.11 14.82
N GLN A 374 18.84 -6.67 15.83
CA GLN A 374 18.48 -8.08 15.82
C GLN A 374 17.44 -8.41 14.73
N MET A 375 16.46 -7.53 14.52
CA MET A 375 15.48 -7.68 13.45
C MET A 375 16.15 -7.61 12.08
N SER A 376 17.13 -6.73 11.87
CA SER A 376 17.78 -6.57 10.56
C SER A 376 18.50 -7.83 10.08
N VAL A 377 19.16 -8.58 10.97
CA VAL A 377 19.78 -9.89 10.63
C VAL A 377 18.73 -10.98 10.43
N ASN A 378 17.65 -10.95 11.23
CA ASN A 378 16.54 -11.91 11.08
C ASN A 378 15.77 -11.68 9.77
N ILE A 379 15.60 -10.42 9.34
CA ILE A 379 14.99 -10.03 8.06
C ILE A 379 15.86 -10.52 6.90
N TRP A 380 17.17 -10.39 7.02
CA TRP A 380 18.11 -10.87 6.01
C TRP A 380 18.02 -12.39 5.85
N ASP A 381 18.14 -13.15 6.95
CA ASP A 381 18.00 -14.62 6.94
C ASP A 381 16.61 -15.10 6.53
N PHE A 382 15.56 -14.31 6.81
CA PHE A 382 14.21 -14.64 6.39
C PHE A 382 14.05 -14.59 4.86
N MET A 383 14.83 -13.77 4.16
CA MET A 383 14.72 -13.58 2.71
C MET A 383 15.79 -14.34 1.93
N ASP A 384 16.98 -14.55 2.50
CA ASP A 384 18.07 -15.17 1.76
C ASP A 384 17.87 -16.70 1.62
N THR A 385 18.48 -17.27 0.58
CA THR A 385 18.30 -18.69 0.19
C THR A 385 19.40 -19.61 0.72
N ASN A 386 20.40 -19.05 1.38
CA ASN A 386 21.66 -19.77 1.57
C ASN A 386 21.64 -20.72 2.78
N GLY A 387 20.57 -20.69 3.59
CA GLY A 387 20.40 -21.57 4.75
C GLY A 387 21.42 -21.31 5.86
N THR A 388 22.18 -20.21 5.77
CA THR A 388 23.32 -19.88 6.62
C THR A 388 22.95 -18.72 7.52
N VAL A 389 23.15 -18.89 8.83
CA VAL A 389 22.85 -17.83 9.80
C VAL A 389 23.74 -16.62 9.55
N THR A 390 23.11 -15.48 9.29
CA THR A 390 23.82 -14.21 9.09
C THR A 390 24.35 -13.69 10.41
N ASN A 391 25.59 -13.17 10.38
CA ASN A 391 26.20 -12.49 11.51
C ASN A 391 26.51 -11.04 11.15
N TYR A 392 25.98 -10.12 11.95
CA TYR A 392 26.29 -8.70 11.88
C TYR A 392 26.64 -8.17 13.27
N LEU A 393 27.88 -7.72 13.44
CA LEU A 393 28.44 -7.25 14.72
C LEU A 393 28.42 -8.34 15.81
N THR A 394 27.42 -8.31 16.68
CA THR A 394 27.17 -9.28 17.76
C THR A 394 25.79 -9.92 17.65
N TYR A 395 25.09 -9.67 16.54
CA TYR A 395 23.73 -10.14 16.28
C TYR A 395 23.80 -11.29 15.27
N TYR A 396 23.04 -12.33 15.57
CA TYR A 396 22.94 -13.54 14.75
C TYR A 396 21.51 -13.64 14.25
N GLY A 397 21.33 -13.93 12.97
CA GLY A 397 20.02 -14.15 12.40
C GLY A 397 19.41 -15.50 12.83
N VAL A 398 18.31 -15.88 12.19
CA VAL A 398 17.52 -17.06 12.53
C VAL A 398 17.23 -17.83 11.27
N GLU A 399 17.79 -19.04 11.20
CA GLU A 399 17.58 -19.99 10.10
C GLU A 399 16.98 -21.31 10.56
N ARG A 400 16.49 -22.15 9.62
CA ARG A 400 15.88 -23.47 9.91
C ARG A 400 16.91 -24.49 10.40
N THR A 401 17.42 -24.25 11.59
CA THR A 401 18.57 -24.94 12.18
C THR A 401 18.27 -25.34 13.63
N PRO A 402 18.85 -26.42 14.15
CA PRO A 402 18.70 -26.78 15.55
C PRO A 402 19.51 -25.84 16.44
N TYR A 403 19.04 -25.66 17.67
CA TYR A 403 19.69 -24.79 18.66
C TYR A 403 20.30 -25.60 19.78
N ILE A 404 21.49 -25.22 20.24
CA ILE A 404 22.04 -25.69 21.51
C ILE A 404 21.14 -25.14 22.62
N ASN A 405 20.51 -26.05 23.37
CA ASN A 405 19.39 -25.74 24.27
C ASN A 405 19.72 -25.95 25.75
N GLU A 406 20.52 -26.98 26.06
CA GLU A 406 20.92 -27.32 27.41
C GLU A 406 22.37 -27.83 27.43
N VAL A 407 23.15 -27.38 28.41
CA VAL A 407 24.54 -27.80 28.60
C VAL A 407 24.79 -28.11 30.07
N GLU A 408 25.26 -29.32 30.38
CA GLU A 408 25.71 -29.69 31.72
C GLU A 408 27.19 -30.04 31.72
N VAL A 409 28.00 -29.19 32.35
CA VAL A 409 29.45 -29.38 32.47
C VAL A 409 29.89 -29.79 33.87
N LYS A 410 29.02 -29.64 34.88
CA LYS A 410 29.30 -29.96 36.28
C LYS A 410 28.22 -30.86 36.85
N VAL A 411 28.64 -32.06 37.21
CA VAL A 411 27.75 -33.15 37.63
C VAL A 411 27.95 -33.49 39.11
N SER A 412 26.93 -34.09 39.73
CA SER A 412 27.03 -34.62 41.08
C SER A 412 27.15 -36.15 41.06
N GLY A 413 28.05 -36.73 41.86
CA GLY A 413 28.12 -38.18 42.01
C GLY A 413 28.49 -38.94 40.71
N SER A 414 27.53 -39.65 40.12
CA SER A 414 27.69 -40.49 38.93
C SER A 414 26.92 -39.97 37.72
N ASP A 415 26.45 -38.73 37.76
CA ASP A 415 25.70 -38.13 36.66
C ASP A 415 26.66 -37.77 35.50
N SER A 416 26.12 -37.74 34.28
CA SER A 416 26.86 -37.61 33.02
C SER A 416 26.84 -36.16 32.55
N LYS A 417 27.95 -35.69 31.96
CA LYS A 417 28.01 -34.37 31.33
C LYS A 417 27.37 -34.47 29.94
N PHE A 418 26.71 -33.41 29.48
CA PHE A 418 26.02 -33.45 28.19
C PHE A 418 25.87 -32.11 27.50
N ILE A 419 25.54 -32.19 26.21
CA ILE A 419 25.02 -31.11 25.38
C ILE A 419 23.71 -31.60 24.75
N GLU A 420 22.68 -30.76 24.76
CA GLU A 420 21.41 -31.02 24.11
C GLU A 420 21.15 -30.02 22.99
N LEU A 421 20.68 -30.53 21.85
CA LEU A 421 20.14 -29.73 20.76
C LEU A 421 18.61 -29.80 20.74
N PHE A 422 17.97 -28.70 20.37
CA PHE A 422 16.52 -28.55 20.25
C PHE A 422 16.12 -28.18 18.83
N ASN A 423 15.12 -28.87 18.30
CA ASN A 423 14.44 -28.55 17.06
C ASN A 423 13.06 -27.95 17.36
N PRO A 424 12.87 -26.63 17.16
CA PRO A 424 11.58 -25.97 17.35
C PRO A 424 10.67 -26.03 16.11
N TYR A 425 11.12 -26.58 14.99
CA TYR A 425 10.38 -26.59 13.71
C TYR A 425 9.51 -27.83 13.53
N ASP A 426 8.44 -27.71 12.74
CA ASP A 426 7.45 -28.76 12.45
C ASP A 426 7.97 -29.94 11.60
N SER A 427 9.24 -29.89 11.23
CA SER A 427 9.92 -30.81 10.32
C SER A 427 11.20 -31.32 10.96
N ALA A 428 11.56 -32.56 10.65
CA ALA A 428 12.80 -33.16 11.16
C ALA A 428 14.02 -32.54 10.46
N ILE A 429 15.08 -32.26 11.22
CA ILE A 429 16.32 -31.67 10.71
C ILE A 429 17.40 -32.75 10.62
N ASP A 430 18.03 -32.90 9.46
CA ASP A 430 19.22 -33.74 9.30
C ASP A 430 20.44 -33.01 9.87
N ILE A 431 21.12 -33.68 10.81
CA ILE A 431 22.30 -33.16 11.50
C ILE A 431 23.53 -34.04 11.22
N ALA A 432 23.43 -35.01 10.31
CA ALA A 432 24.52 -35.91 10.03
C ALA A 432 25.73 -35.13 9.48
N GLY A 433 26.87 -35.23 10.17
CA GLY A 433 28.09 -34.53 9.77
C GLY A 433 28.24 -33.10 10.27
N TRP A 434 27.21 -32.54 10.93
CA TRP A 434 27.29 -31.28 11.66
C TRP A 434 28.30 -31.38 12.80
N LYS A 435 28.77 -30.23 13.28
CA LYS A 435 29.87 -30.16 14.24
C LYS A 435 29.57 -29.23 15.40
N ILE A 436 30.01 -29.63 16.58
CA ILE A 436 30.08 -28.74 17.74
C ILE A 436 31.55 -28.51 18.06
N THR A 437 31.98 -27.26 18.03
CA THR A 437 33.36 -26.84 18.30
C THR A 437 33.45 -25.83 19.45
N TRP A 438 34.66 -25.67 20.01
CA TRP A 438 34.96 -24.71 21.08
C TRP A 438 36.47 -24.41 21.15
N ASP A 439 36.84 -23.39 21.91
CA ASP A 439 38.14 -22.71 21.79
C ASP A 439 39.33 -23.49 22.41
N ALA A 440 39.11 -24.63 23.10
CA ALA A 440 40.10 -25.30 23.94
C ALA A 440 40.09 -26.86 23.90
N GLY A 441 41.20 -27.48 23.49
CA GLY A 441 41.45 -28.94 23.63
C GLY A 441 41.32 -29.76 22.32
N ALA A 442 40.91 -31.03 22.42
CA ALA A 442 40.27 -31.71 21.29
C ALA A 442 38.81 -31.24 21.27
N THR A 443 38.41 -30.60 20.16
CA THR A 443 37.42 -29.51 20.13
C THR A 443 36.37 -29.70 19.04
N GLU A 444 36.10 -30.92 18.62
CA GLU A 444 35.12 -31.17 17.56
C GLU A 444 34.38 -32.46 17.89
N ILE A 445 33.07 -32.33 18.11
CA ILE A 445 32.13 -33.45 18.12
C ILE A 445 31.47 -33.44 16.75
N ILE A 446 31.54 -34.56 16.04
CA ILE A 446 30.81 -34.76 14.78
C ILE A 446 29.51 -35.48 15.12
N LEU A 447 28.38 -34.95 14.65
CA LEU A 447 27.07 -35.51 14.94
C LEU A 447 26.79 -36.73 14.03
N ASP A 448 26.43 -37.85 14.65
CA ASP A 448 26.24 -39.17 14.02
C ASP A 448 24.78 -39.43 13.61
N GLY A 449 23.83 -38.65 14.14
CA GLY A 449 22.40 -38.93 14.09
C GLY A 449 21.78 -38.80 12.69
N PRO A 450 20.75 -39.62 12.34
CA PRO A 450 20.11 -39.46 11.06
C PRO A 450 19.31 -38.16 10.97
N GLN A 451 18.47 -37.81 11.98
CA GLN A 451 17.74 -36.53 12.06
C GLN A 451 17.27 -36.24 13.50
N ILE A 452 17.14 -34.96 13.89
CA ILE A 452 16.37 -34.53 15.07
C ILE A 452 14.87 -34.54 14.70
N PRO A 453 13.97 -35.16 15.48
CA PRO A 453 12.53 -35.16 15.20
C PRO A 453 11.92 -33.76 15.08
N ALA A 454 10.74 -33.66 14.47
CA ALA A 454 9.93 -32.44 14.46
C ALA A 454 9.50 -32.00 15.87
N ALA A 455 9.16 -30.72 16.01
CA ALA A 455 8.92 -30.04 17.27
C ALA A 455 7.87 -30.71 18.17
N PRO A 456 8.12 -30.78 19.49
CA PRO A 456 9.41 -30.52 20.14
C PRO A 456 10.37 -31.71 19.93
N GLY A 457 11.48 -31.48 19.21
CA GLY A 457 12.50 -32.48 18.95
C GLY A 457 13.77 -32.20 19.75
N TYR A 458 14.36 -33.25 20.34
CA TYR A 458 15.60 -33.13 21.12
C TYR A 458 16.64 -34.12 20.60
N TYR A 459 17.91 -33.74 20.72
CA TYR A 459 19.05 -34.61 20.43
C TYR A 459 20.06 -34.49 21.55
N PHE A 460 20.23 -35.59 22.30
CA PHE A 460 20.98 -35.60 23.54
C PHE A 460 22.32 -36.32 23.36
N ILE A 461 23.41 -35.58 23.59
CA ILE A 461 24.79 -36.05 23.44
C ILE A 461 25.44 -36.12 24.81
N ASP A 462 25.89 -37.30 25.20
CA ASP A 462 26.46 -37.52 26.54
C ASP A 462 27.94 -37.92 26.53
N ASN A 463 28.59 -37.82 27.69
CA ASN A 463 30.01 -38.10 27.80
C ASN A 463 30.37 -39.58 28.00
N ASP A 464 29.44 -40.43 28.44
CA ASP A 464 29.75 -41.80 28.89
C ASP A 464 28.72 -42.90 28.56
N GLY A 465 27.70 -42.62 27.74
CA GLY A 465 26.72 -43.61 27.29
C GLY A 465 25.69 -44.01 28.34
N GLY A 466 25.30 -43.04 29.17
CA GLY A 466 24.14 -43.05 30.04
C GLY A 466 22.83 -43.41 29.31
N ALA A 467 21.82 -43.76 30.11
CA ALA A 467 20.55 -44.22 29.59
C ALA A 467 19.77 -43.06 28.94
N GLY A 468 19.57 -43.12 27.62
CA GLY A 468 18.76 -42.15 26.87
C GLY A 468 19.53 -41.31 25.85
N ALA A 469 20.87 -41.40 25.81
CA ALA A 469 21.71 -40.70 24.85
C ALA A 469 21.47 -41.16 23.40
N ASP A 470 21.31 -40.19 22.51
CA ASP A 470 21.26 -40.40 21.06
C ASP A 470 22.67 -40.60 20.50
N GLN A 471 23.65 -39.92 21.09
CA GLN A 471 25.07 -40.06 20.80
C GLN A 471 25.91 -39.97 22.07
N THR A 472 27.06 -40.65 22.05
CA THR A 472 28.04 -40.60 23.15
C THR A 472 29.37 -40.10 22.62
N ASP A 473 29.88 -39.02 23.21
CA ASP A 473 31.20 -38.47 22.92
C ASP A 473 31.95 -38.04 24.19
N ALA A 474 33.08 -38.70 24.46
CA ALA A 474 33.90 -38.43 25.63
C ALA A 474 34.53 -37.02 25.62
N LEU A 475 34.55 -36.30 24.49
CA LEU A 475 35.08 -34.94 24.36
C LEU A 475 34.29 -33.90 25.16
N ILE A 476 33.03 -34.18 25.50
CA ILE A 476 32.22 -33.34 26.40
C ILE A 476 32.91 -33.13 27.77
N ASN A 477 33.76 -34.06 28.20
CA ASN A 477 34.54 -33.90 29.42
C ASN A 477 35.53 -32.71 29.38
N ASN A 478 35.83 -32.18 28.20
CA ASN A 478 36.76 -31.07 28.00
C ASN A 478 36.10 -29.69 28.17
N LEU A 479 34.76 -29.60 28.26
CA LEU A 479 34.06 -28.34 28.54
C LEU A 479 34.41 -27.84 29.95
N ASN A 480 34.60 -26.54 30.11
CA ASN A 480 34.99 -25.92 31.39
C ASN A 480 33.79 -25.37 32.19
N GLU A 481 33.97 -25.16 33.49
CA GLU A 481 32.88 -24.69 34.38
C GLU A 481 32.69 -23.16 34.36
N ASP A 482 33.65 -22.40 33.82
CA ASP A 482 33.68 -20.93 33.82
C ASP A 482 32.90 -20.30 32.63
N GLY A 483 32.19 -21.13 31.85
CA GLY A 483 31.53 -20.73 30.61
C GLY A 483 32.53 -20.55 29.47
N GLN A 484 32.35 -21.32 28.40
CA GLN A 484 33.13 -21.17 27.18
C GLN A 484 32.22 -20.94 25.98
N GLU A 485 32.78 -20.30 24.96
CA GLU A 485 32.13 -20.19 23.67
C GLU A 485 32.05 -21.58 23.04
N ILE A 486 30.87 -21.91 22.54
CA ILE A 486 30.59 -23.12 21.78
C ILE A 486 29.97 -22.70 20.46
N THR A 487 30.42 -23.36 19.40
CA THR A 487 30.00 -23.08 18.02
C THR A 487 29.36 -24.31 17.44
N LEU A 488 28.15 -24.16 16.89
CA LEU A 488 27.49 -25.15 16.06
C LEU A 488 27.77 -24.82 14.59
N GLU A 489 28.26 -25.80 13.84
CA GLU A 489 28.49 -25.71 12.40
C GLU A 489 27.68 -26.79 11.68
N ASP A 490 27.21 -26.46 10.46
CA ASP A 490 26.56 -27.42 9.58
C ASP A 490 27.54 -28.44 8.97
N ASP A 491 27.05 -29.34 8.11
CA ASP A 491 27.86 -30.38 7.46
C ASP A 491 28.86 -29.85 6.41
N ILE A 492 28.71 -28.59 6.00
CA ILE A 492 29.54 -27.90 5.00
C ILE A 492 30.56 -26.95 5.68
N GLY A 493 30.37 -26.66 6.98
CA GLY A 493 31.23 -25.84 7.82
C GLY A 493 30.76 -24.38 7.97
N ASN A 494 29.48 -24.08 7.68
CA ASN A 494 28.90 -22.78 7.97
C ASN A 494 28.52 -22.70 9.45
N THR A 495 28.75 -21.54 10.06
CA THR A 495 28.40 -21.31 11.46
C THR A 495 26.91 -21.06 11.62
N VAL A 496 26.25 -21.88 12.45
CA VAL A 496 24.82 -21.82 12.75
C VAL A 496 24.57 -21.06 14.05
N GLN A 497 25.35 -21.36 15.09
CA GLN A 497 25.16 -20.74 16.40
C GLN A 497 26.51 -20.53 17.08
N VAL A 498 26.70 -19.38 17.71
CA VAL A 498 27.86 -19.08 18.55
C VAL A 498 27.37 -18.57 19.89
N THR A 499 27.49 -19.38 20.93
CA THR A 499 26.88 -19.07 22.22
C THR A 499 27.83 -19.39 23.37
N THR A 500 27.62 -18.76 24.53
CA THR A 500 28.37 -19.06 25.75
C THR A 500 27.37 -19.48 26.82
N TYR A 501 27.43 -20.74 27.28
CA TYR A 501 26.49 -21.29 28.27
C TYR A 501 26.61 -20.68 29.69
N GLY A 502 27.54 -19.75 29.87
CA GLY A 502 27.73 -19.02 31.13
C GLY A 502 28.39 -19.82 32.25
N ASP A 503 28.47 -19.23 33.43
CA ASP A 503 29.09 -19.85 34.62
C ASP A 503 28.27 -21.06 35.10
N ALA A 504 28.75 -22.27 34.81
CA ALA A 504 28.17 -23.54 35.23
C ALA A 504 28.90 -24.13 36.45
N ASN A 505 29.03 -23.29 37.49
CA ASN A 505 29.82 -23.55 38.70
C ASN A 505 29.10 -24.38 39.78
N ASN A 506 27.86 -24.78 39.54
CA ASN A 506 26.99 -25.60 40.40
C ASN A 506 26.58 -26.90 39.67
N PRO A 507 26.12 -27.94 40.39
CA PRO A 507 25.61 -29.16 39.77
C PRO A 507 24.19 -28.92 39.25
N GLN A 508 24.08 -28.02 38.29
CA GLN A 508 22.87 -27.60 37.59
C GLN A 508 23.25 -27.46 36.11
N SER A 509 22.32 -27.78 35.23
CA SER A 509 22.52 -27.54 33.80
C SER A 509 22.19 -26.09 33.47
N SER A 510 22.89 -25.55 32.47
CA SER A 510 22.60 -24.26 31.88
C SER A 510 21.56 -24.48 30.78
N GLN A 511 20.40 -23.82 30.88
CA GLN A 511 19.23 -24.00 30.01
C GLN A 511 18.81 -22.68 29.35
N LEU A 512 18.34 -22.75 28.11
CA LEU A 512 17.68 -21.64 27.42
C LEU A 512 16.16 -21.65 27.63
N ASN A 513 15.60 -20.47 27.84
CA ASN A 513 14.14 -20.28 27.78
C ASN A 513 13.68 -20.13 26.33
N ASP A 514 14.13 -19.08 25.63
CA ASP A 514 13.95 -18.93 24.19
C ASP A 514 15.25 -19.35 23.49
N PRO A 515 15.22 -20.34 22.57
CA PRO A 515 16.41 -20.77 21.84
C PRO A 515 16.89 -19.77 20.77
N ARG A 516 16.10 -18.73 20.44
CA ARG A 516 16.50 -17.68 19.47
C ARG A 516 17.47 -16.66 20.07
N PRO A 517 18.32 -16.03 19.24
CA PRO A 517 19.23 -14.99 19.70
C PRO A 517 18.48 -13.73 20.14
N PRO A 518 18.95 -13.03 21.19
CA PRO A 518 20.14 -13.31 22.00
C PRO A 518 19.91 -14.43 23.03
N TRP A 519 20.85 -15.37 23.10
CA TRP A 519 20.77 -16.54 23.99
C TRP A 519 21.00 -16.16 25.46
N VAL A 520 19.94 -16.26 26.27
CA VAL A 520 19.99 -15.99 27.71
C VAL A 520 19.97 -17.31 28.48
N TRP A 521 21.14 -17.71 29.00
CA TRP A 521 21.33 -18.95 29.76
C TRP A 521 21.02 -18.78 31.25
N GLU A 522 20.29 -19.73 31.81
CA GLU A 522 20.00 -19.80 33.24
C GLU A 522 20.28 -21.20 33.81
N ASN A 523 20.77 -21.26 35.06
CA ASN A 523 21.09 -22.54 35.71
C ASN A 523 19.84 -23.16 36.37
N SER A 524 19.48 -24.38 35.99
CA SER A 524 18.31 -25.11 36.50
C SER A 524 18.60 -26.60 36.76
N SER A 525 17.61 -27.36 37.22
CA SER A 525 17.75 -28.82 37.31
C SER A 525 17.76 -29.43 35.91
N ASP A 526 18.57 -30.46 35.71
CA ASP A 526 18.78 -31.16 34.44
C ASP A 526 17.48 -31.71 33.82
N THR A 527 17.35 -31.54 32.50
CA THR A 527 16.18 -31.98 31.70
C THR A 527 16.55 -32.72 30.41
N PRO A 528 17.46 -33.72 30.45
CA PRO A 528 17.93 -34.38 29.22
C PRO A 528 16.80 -35.06 28.44
N GLY A 529 16.68 -34.71 27.16
CA GLY A 529 15.73 -35.25 26.19
C GLY A 529 14.30 -34.77 26.38
N VAL A 530 14.06 -33.73 27.20
CA VAL A 530 12.73 -33.19 27.49
C VAL A 530 12.78 -31.66 27.59
N VAL A 531 11.60 -31.03 27.70
CA VAL A 531 11.50 -29.58 27.79
C VAL A 531 12.22 -29.02 29.03
N ASN A 532 12.96 -27.92 28.83
CA ASN A 532 13.67 -27.21 29.89
C ASN A 532 12.74 -26.75 31.02
N ASN A 533 13.28 -26.66 32.23
CA ASN A 533 12.54 -26.19 33.40
C ASN A 533 12.25 -24.68 33.36
N ASN A 534 13.08 -23.90 32.66
CA ASN A 534 12.88 -22.46 32.46
C ASN A 534 12.14 -22.12 31.15
N PHE A 535 11.65 -23.12 30.41
CA PHE A 535 10.87 -22.92 29.19
C PHE A 535 9.52 -22.28 29.52
N ASP A 536 9.41 -20.99 29.22
CA ASP A 536 8.21 -20.19 29.44
C ASP A 536 7.98 -19.24 28.25
N PRO A 537 7.21 -19.70 27.23
CA PRO A 537 6.83 -18.86 26.10
C PRO A 537 5.86 -17.72 26.47
N THR A 538 5.35 -17.68 27.70
CA THR A 538 4.36 -16.68 28.14
C THR A 538 4.98 -15.42 28.72
N VAL A 539 6.31 -15.35 28.86
CA VAL A 539 7.05 -14.30 29.59
C VAL A 539 6.72 -12.87 29.12
N ASN A 540 6.35 -12.69 27.84
CA ASN A 540 5.95 -11.40 27.25
C ASN A 540 4.52 -11.40 26.69
N GLY A 541 3.73 -12.44 26.96
CA GLY A 541 2.29 -12.47 26.69
C GLY A 541 1.86 -12.62 25.22
N GLN A 542 2.79 -12.62 24.26
CA GLN A 542 2.47 -12.87 22.84
C GLN A 542 2.17 -14.34 22.54
N TRP A 543 2.74 -15.27 23.30
CA TRP A 543 2.64 -16.70 23.01
C TRP A 543 2.10 -17.49 24.19
N THR A 544 1.55 -18.66 23.87
CA THR A 544 1.10 -19.65 24.85
C THR A 544 1.85 -20.97 24.65
N LEU A 545 1.77 -21.85 25.64
CA LEU A 545 2.30 -23.22 25.51
C LEU A 545 1.68 -24.01 24.34
N ALA A 546 0.53 -23.60 23.81
CA ALA A 546 -0.10 -24.25 22.67
C ALA A 546 0.26 -23.61 21.31
N THR A 547 0.77 -22.38 21.30
CA THR A 547 0.95 -21.58 20.07
C THR A 547 2.41 -21.18 19.79
N TRP A 548 3.35 -21.45 20.71
CA TRP A 548 4.74 -21.03 20.60
C TRP A 548 5.48 -21.54 19.35
N THR A 549 5.10 -22.69 18.80
CA THR A 549 5.74 -23.25 17.60
C THR A 549 5.61 -22.32 16.39
N SER A 550 4.52 -21.55 16.34
CA SER A 550 4.30 -20.55 15.27
C SER A 550 5.22 -19.32 15.38
N SER A 551 5.98 -19.18 16.47
CA SER A 551 6.99 -18.13 16.60
C SER A 551 8.28 -18.40 15.82
N PHE A 552 8.50 -19.65 15.40
CA PHE A 552 9.65 -20.13 14.64
C PHE A 552 9.36 -20.23 13.14
N TYR A 553 8.46 -19.39 12.63
CA TYR A 553 8.17 -19.36 11.21
C TYR A 553 9.36 -18.76 10.45
N ILE A 554 9.89 -19.54 9.52
CA ILE A 554 10.86 -19.10 8.53
C ILE A 554 10.20 -19.35 7.19
N ALA A 555 9.97 -18.28 6.43
CA ALA A 555 9.35 -18.43 5.12
C ALA A 555 10.28 -19.23 4.22
N SER A 556 9.71 -20.10 3.40
CA SER A 556 10.40 -20.71 2.26
C SER A 556 10.43 -19.77 1.05
N LYS A 557 10.26 -18.47 1.27
CA LYS A 557 10.01 -17.47 0.22
C LYS A 557 11.21 -16.54 0.19
N ASN A 558 11.83 -16.39 -0.98
CA ASN A 558 13.08 -15.62 -1.16
C ASN A 558 12.86 -14.09 -1.10
N ARG A 559 11.71 -13.66 -0.57
CA ARG A 559 11.24 -12.28 -0.54
C ARG A 559 10.10 -12.12 0.46
N PHE A 560 9.79 -10.88 0.83
CA PHE A 560 8.52 -10.56 1.47
C PHE A 560 7.41 -10.43 0.43
N PRO A 561 6.33 -11.22 0.51
CA PRO A 561 5.15 -11.04 -0.33
C PRO A 561 4.43 -9.72 -0.02
N ASN A 562 4.35 -9.39 1.28
CA ASN A 562 3.71 -8.18 1.77
C ASN A 562 4.37 -7.67 3.05
N LYS A 563 4.09 -6.41 3.40
CA LYS A 563 4.65 -5.76 4.60
C LYS A 563 4.24 -6.46 5.90
N GLY A 564 3.05 -7.07 5.93
CA GLY A 564 2.52 -7.78 7.08
C GLY A 564 3.39 -8.93 7.58
N TYR A 565 4.13 -9.62 6.70
CA TYR A 565 5.04 -10.71 7.10
C TYR A 565 6.16 -10.29 8.07
N LEU A 566 6.42 -8.98 8.22
CA LEU A 566 7.32 -8.46 9.25
C LEU A 566 6.92 -8.92 10.67
N CYS A 567 5.63 -9.21 10.90
CA CYS A 567 5.13 -9.73 12.17
C CYS A 567 5.78 -11.06 12.62
N TYR A 568 6.38 -11.82 11.71
CA TYR A 568 7.08 -13.06 12.04
C TYR A 568 8.50 -12.85 12.53
N ILE A 569 9.07 -11.68 12.28
CA ILE A 569 10.45 -11.39 12.60
C ILE A 569 10.62 -11.28 14.12
N HIS A 570 11.55 -12.06 14.66
CA HIS A 570 11.92 -12.02 16.07
C HIS A 570 12.63 -10.69 16.40
N THR A 571 12.24 -10.07 17.51
CA THR A 571 12.74 -8.73 17.92
C THR A 571 14.05 -8.78 18.70
N GLY A 572 14.42 -9.94 19.25
CA GLY A 572 15.52 -10.10 20.19
C GLY A 572 15.11 -10.06 21.67
N ASN A 573 13.86 -9.78 21.98
CA ASN A 573 13.33 -10.04 23.32
C ASN A 573 12.77 -11.47 23.39
N PRO A 574 12.95 -12.20 24.50
CA PRO A 574 12.46 -13.57 24.63
C PRO A 574 10.99 -13.68 24.25
N TRP A 575 10.64 -14.64 23.40
CA TRP A 575 9.27 -14.90 22.98
C TRP A 575 8.53 -13.67 22.44
N THR A 576 9.25 -12.82 21.70
CA THR A 576 8.70 -11.57 21.16
C THR A 576 9.03 -11.45 19.68
N ASN A 577 7.99 -11.46 18.85
CA ASN A 577 8.07 -11.11 17.45
C ASN A 577 7.51 -9.69 17.25
N PHE A 578 7.81 -9.08 16.10
CA PHE A 578 7.35 -7.74 15.78
C PHE A 578 5.81 -7.69 15.84
N VAL A 579 5.30 -6.66 16.51
CA VAL A 579 3.87 -6.34 16.56
C VAL A 579 3.71 -5.03 15.84
N VAL A 580 2.84 -5.04 14.83
CA VAL A 580 2.45 -3.82 14.14
C VAL A 580 1.54 -3.05 15.10
N ASP A 581 2.12 -2.13 15.87
CA ASP A 581 1.40 -1.30 16.84
C ASP A 581 1.54 0.20 16.49
N ASN A 582 1.79 1.07 17.47
CA ASN A 582 2.11 2.48 17.27
C ASN A 582 3.41 2.73 16.49
N THR A 583 4.13 1.69 16.06
CA THR A 583 5.28 1.84 15.15
C THR A 583 4.84 2.19 13.73
N ASP A 584 5.48 3.18 13.12
CA ASP A 584 5.21 3.64 11.75
C ASP A 584 6.14 2.95 10.74
N VAL A 585 6.63 1.74 11.01
CA VAL A 585 7.63 1.07 10.17
C VAL A 585 7.14 0.90 8.73
N PHE A 586 5.84 0.62 8.51
CA PHE A 586 5.23 0.52 7.17
C PHE A 586 5.20 1.85 6.38
N GLU A 587 5.49 2.97 7.04
CA GLU A 587 5.68 4.25 6.37
C GLU A 587 7.07 4.42 5.78
N TYR A 588 8.06 3.62 6.17
CA TYR A 588 9.46 3.78 5.73
C TYR A 588 9.98 2.66 4.82
N PHE A 589 9.23 1.58 4.62
CA PHE A 589 9.60 0.52 3.69
C PHE A 589 8.46 0.04 2.78
N THR A 590 8.84 -0.60 1.66
CA THR A 590 7.95 -1.23 0.68
C THR A 590 8.50 -2.59 0.26
N THR A 591 7.63 -3.47 -0.24
CA THR A 591 7.99 -4.79 -0.81
C THR A 591 7.80 -4.86 -2.31
N ILE A 592 7.24 -3.80 -2.89
CA ILE A 592 6.97 -3.62 -4.31
C ILE A 592 7.64 -2.34 -4.79
N ASP A 593 8.00 -2.34 -6.07
CA ASP A 593 8.83 -1.30 -6.66
C ASP A 593 8.06 0.04 -6.82
N PRO A 594 8.54 1.16 -6.21
CA PRO A 594 7.95 2.49 -6.39
C PRO A 594 8.22 3.13 -7.75
N SER A 595 7.73 4.36 -7.93
CA SER A 595 8.20 5.23 -9.02
C SER A 595 8.20 6.69 -8.74
N MET A 596 8.80 7.42 -9.69
CA MET A 596 8.64 8.86 -9.84
C MET A 596 9.14 9.61 -8.62
N ASP A 597 10.22 9.10 -8.03
CA ASP A 597 10.92 9.68 -6.90
C ASP A 597 12.41 9.95 -7.21
N ASN A 598 12.85 9.72 -8.46
CA ASN A 598 14.25 9.81 -8.93
C ASN A 598 15.21 8.89 -8.17
N ILE A 599 14.68 7.84 -7.54
CA ILE A 599 15.49 6.81 -6.90
C ILE A 599 15.38 5.58 -7.76
N ASP A 600 16.56 5.05 -8.04
CA ASP A 600 16.79 3.83 -8.79
C ASP A 600 16.49 2.67 -7.82
N ASN A 601 15.20 2.37 -7.64
CA ASN A 601 14.70 1.50 -6.60
C ASN A 601 15.07 0.04 -6.81
N ASP A 602 15.15 -0.37 -8.08
CA ASP A 602 15.73 -1.61 -8.58
C ASP A 602 17.17 -1.43 -9.10
N GLY A 603 17.75 -0.24 -9.06
CA GLY A 603 19.19 -0.04 -9.22
C GLY A 603 19.80 -0.25 -10.60
N ASP A 604 18.97 -0.33 -11.63
CA ASP A 604 19.41 -0.53 -13.00
C ASP A 604 20.13 0.70 -13.60
N GLY A 605 20.08 1.84 -12.89
CA GLY A 605 20.69 3.12 -13.25
C GLY A 605 19.79 4.04 -14.07
N SER A 606 18.56 3.63 -14.33
CA SER A 606 17.45 4.37 -14.90
C SER A 606 16.52 4.80 -13.77
N THR A 607 15.79 5.90 -13.94
CA THR A 607 14.76 6.30 -12.98
C THR A 607 13.57 6.88 -13.73
N ASP A 608 12.41 6.76 -13.11
CA ASP A 608 11.13 7.34 -13.48
C ASP A 608 10.78 7.08 -14.96
N THR A 609 10.49 8.15 -15.71
CA THR A 609 10.17 8.11 -17.15
C THR A 609 11.30 7.62 -18.05
N THR A 610 12.52 7.49 -17.51
CA THR A 610 13.68 6.95 -18.23
C THR A 610 13.74 5.43 -18.09
N ASP A 611 13.19 4.93 -17.00
CA ASP A 611 12.87 3.54 -16.82
C ASP A 611 11.62 3.17 -17.67
N THR A 612 11.61 1.99 -18.28
CA THR A 612 10.66 1.53 -19.30
C THR A 612 10.22 0.10 -19.06
N GLY A 613 10.68 -0.56 -17.98
CA GLY A 613 10.26 -1.92 -17.65
C GLY A 613 10.76 -2.96 -18.66
N SER A 614 11.81 -2.63 -19.41
CA SER A 614 12.32 -3.42 -20.53
C SER A 614 13.81 -3.16 -20.80
N GLN A 615 14.51 -2.47 -19.89
CA GLN A 615 15.94 -2.18 -20.06
C GLN A 615 16.79 -3.40 -19.74
N THR A 616 18.10 -3.30 -19.98
CA THR A 616 19.04 -4.32 -19.49
C THR A 616 19.41 -4.03 -18.03
N GLY A 617 18.95 -4.89 -17.10
CA GLY A 617 19.18 -4.73 -15.67
C GLY A 617 17.94 -4.30 -14.88
N ASP A 618 16.84 -4.09 -15.60
CA ASP A 618 15.51 -3.81 -15.09
C ASP A 618 14.87 -5.14 -14.68
N PHE A 619 14.48 -5.24 -13.42
CA PHE A 619 14.17 -6.51 -12.77
C PHE A 619 12.74 -6.59 -12.24
N ASP A 620 12.18 -5.48 -11.76
CA ASP A 620 10.80 -5.39 -11.24
C ASP A 620 9.84 -4.65 -12.21
N GLY A 621 10.28 -4.36 -13.44
CA GLY A 621 9.50 -3.66 -14.45
C GLY A 621 9.53 -2.14 -14.23
N GLN A 622 8.74 -1.40 -15.02
CA GLN A 622 8.83 0.05 -14.98
C GLN A 622 8.33 0.59 -13.64
N GLU A 623 9.12 1.46 -13.03
CA GLU A 623 8.76 2.28 -11.90
C GLU A 623 7.39 2.95 -12.17
N TYR A 624 6.31 2.45 -11.54
CA TYR A 624 5.03 3.17 -11.42
C TYR A 624 4.57 3.49 -9.98
N ARG A 625 3.77 4.56 -9.85
CA ARG A 625 3.01 4.84 -8.63
C ARG A 625 2.16 3.62 -8.39
N ILE A 626 2.06 3.11 -7.16
CA ILE A 626 1.26 1.91 -6.92
C ILE A 626 -0.21 2.25 -7.20
N PRO A 627 -0.82 1.69 -8.27
CA PRO A 627 -2.19 1.99 -8.59
C PRO A 627 -3.11 1.09 -7.75
N GLY A 628 -4.32 1.55 -7.45
CA GLY A 628 -5.33 0.69 -6.83
C GLY A 628 -5.29 0.60 -5.30
N LEU A 629 -4.37 1.28 -4.62
CA LEU A 629 -4.40 1.35 -3.15
C LEU A 629 -5.70 2.01 -2.67
N ILE A 630 -6.27 1.44 -1.59
CA ILE A 630 -7.50 1.94 -0.98
C ILE A 630 -7.16 2.78 0.25
N ASN A 631 -7.60 4.05 0.25
CA ASN A 631 -7.47 4.92 1.41
C ASN A 631 -8.50 4.54 2.49
N VAL A 632 -8.05 3.95 3.60
CA VAL A 632 -8.93 3.50 4.70
C VAL A 632 -9.64 4.65 5.42
N ASN A 633 -9.11 5.87 5.34
CA ASN A 633 -9.72 7.05 5.97
C ASN A 633 -11.01 7.47 5.26
N THR A 634 -11.05 7.36 3.94
CA THR A 634 -12.15 7.84 3.10
C THR A 634 -12.98 6.72 2.47
N ALA A 635 -12.48 5.49 2.45
CA ALA A 635 -13.21 4.31 2.01
C ALA A 635 -14.44 4.03 2.88
N THR A 636 -15.51 3.57 2.23
CA THR A 636 -16.74 3.13 2.88
C THR A 636 -16.62 1.67 3.32
N THR A 637 -17.41 1.25 4.32
CA THR A 637 -17.53 -0.15 4.73
C THR A 637 -17.73 -1.10 3.54
N GLN A 638 -18.50 -0.69 2.53
CA GLN A 638 -18.76 -1.50 1.35
C GLN A 638 -17.50 -1.81 0.55
N VAL A 639 -16.65 -0.79 0.35
CA VAL A 639 -15.36 -0.90 -0.35
C VAL A 639 -14.37 -1.69 0.51
N LEU A 640 -14.33 -1.44 1.82
CA LEU A 640 -13.43 -2.16 2.73
C LEU A 640 -13.68 -3.67 2.74
N GLN A 641 -14.94 -4.12 2.63
CA GLN A 641 -15.29 -5.55 2.54
C GLN A 641 -14.90 -6.22 1.20
N SER A 642 -14.38 -5.47 0.22
CA SER A 642 -13.80 -6.05 -1.00
C SER A 642 -12.34 -6.50 -0.82
N LEU A 643 -11.70 -6.05 0.27
CA LEU A 643 -10.34 -6.45 0.61
C LEU A 643 -10.33 -7.91 1.10
N PRO A 644 -9.27 -8.67 0.77
CA PRO A 644 -9.14 -10.05 1.19
C PRO A 644 -9.11 -10.18 2.72
N ASN A 645 -9.84 -11.16 3.25
CA ASN A 645 -9.98 -11.46 4.69
C ASN A 645 -10.55 -10.31 5.56
N ILE A 646 -11.23 -9.34 4.95
CA ILE A 646 -11.97 -8.29 5.67
C ILE A 646 -13.47 -8.60 5.66
N ASP A 647 -13.99 -9.03 6.81
CA ASP A 647 -15.42 -9.25 6.99
C ASP A 647 -16.15 -7.95 7.38
N SER A 648 -17.48 -8.04 7.52
CA SER A 648 -18.27 -6.88 7.95
C SER A 648 -17.89 -6.35 9.34
N THR A 649 -17.42 -7.23 10.22
CA THR A 649 -17.03 -6.87 11.60
C THR A 649 -15.79 -5.99 11.57
N ILE A 650 -14.77 -6.40 10.82
CA ILE A 650 -13.51 -5.66 10.67
C ILE A 650 -13.78 -4.36 9.91
N ALA A 651 -14.54 -4.41 8.81
CA ALA A 651 -14.87 -3.21 8.03
C ALA A 651 -15.63 -2.15 8.85
N ASP A 652 -16.61 -2.56 9.67
CA ASP A 652 -17.33 -1.66 10.57
C ASP A 652 -16.41 -1.10 11.68
N ALA A 653 -15.46 -1.89 12.16
CA ALA A 653 -14.47 -1.44 13.14
C ALA A 653 -13.52 -0.38 12.54
N ILE A 654 -13.11 -0.55 11.27
CA ILE A 654 -12.32 0.44 10.52
C ILE A 654 -13.14 1.72 10.28
N ASP A 655 -14.43 1.62 9.93
CA ASP A 655 -15.30 2.77 9.68
C ASP A 655 -15.93 3.37 10.95
N THR A 656 -15.49 2.94 12.13
CA THR A 656 -16.08 3.40 13.40
C THR A 656 -15.86 4.91 13.60
N PRO A 657 -16.94 5.69 13.84
CA PRO A 657 -16.83 7.14 14.09
C PRO A 657 -15.95 7.44 15.30
N GLY A 658 -14.89 8.23 15.09
CA GLY A 658 -13.93 8.62 16.12
C GLY A 658 -12.60 7.88 16.10
N ASN A 659 -12.48 6.77 15.34
CA ASN A 659 -11.19 6.12 15.08
C ASN A 659 -10.43 6.81 13.94
N LYS A 660 -11.16 7.26 12.91
CA LYS A 660 -10.66 8.08 11.81
C LYS A 660 -10.37 9.52 12.27
N PRO A 661 -9.31 10.17 11.75
CA PRO A 661 -8.34 9.65 10.79
C PRO A 661 -7.30 8.72 11.43
N TYR A 662 -6.83 7.77 10.64
CA TYR A 662 -5.64 6.95 10.88
C TYR A 662 -4.41 7.63 10.28
N THR A 663 -3.34 7.79 11.07
CA THR A 663 -2.12 8.48 10.61
C THR A 663 -1.21 7.55 9.80
N SER A 664 -1.20 6.26 10.13
CA SER A 664 -0.39 5.23 9.48
C SER A 664 -1.13 3.88 9.54
N ILE A 665 -0.62 2.89 8.81
CA ILE A 665 -1.11 1.51 8.94
C ILE A 665 -0.88 0.97 10.36
N GLY A 666 0.18 1.41 11.06
CA GLY A 666 0.41 1.07 12.46
C GLY A 666 -0.70 1.60 13.37
N ASP A 667 -1.06 2.89 13.23
CA ASP A 667 -2.17 3.51 13.97
C ASP A 667 -3.53 2.86 13.67
N LEU A 668 -3.76 2.42 12.42
CA LEU A 668 -4.94 1.63 12.05
C LEU A 668 -5.00 0.33 12.86
N VAL A 669 -3.93 -0.46 12.87
CA VAL A 669 -3.89 -1.73 13.60
C VAL A 669 -4.02 -1.52 15.11
N ALA A 670 -3.39 -0.48 15.65
CA ALA A 670 -3.47 -0.14 17.07
C ALA A 670 -4.90 0.26 17.52
N LYS A 671 -5.65 0.96 16.66
CA LYS A 671 -7.04 1.38 16.94
C LYS A 671 -8.08 0.30 16.62
N VAL A 672 -7.77 -0.61 15.68
CA VAL A 672 -8.69 -1.64 15.18
C VAL A 672 -8.13 -3.03 15.48
N SER A 673 -8.34 -3.48 16.72
CA SER A 673 -7.87 -4.77 17.22
C SER A 673 -8.39 -5.98 16.43
N GLU A 674 -9.50 -5.82 15.74
CA GLU A 674 -10.16 -6.81 14.91
C GLU A 674 -9.32 -7.21 13.69
N ILE A 675 -8.43 -6.33 13.20
CA ILE A 675 -7.51 -6.62 12.08
C ILE A 675 -6.47 -7.69 12.45
N THR A 676 -6.08 -7.75 13.72
CA THR A 676 -5.08 -8.71 14.23
C THR A 676 -5.70 -9.84 15.03
N GLY A 677 -7.04 -9.94 15.07
CA GLY A 677 -7.77 -11.09 15.60
C GLY A 677 -7.48 -11.48 17.06
N ALA A 678 -8.17 -12.50 17.59
CA ALA A 678 -8.05 -12.91 18.99
C ALA A 678 -8.08 -14.44 19.21
N ALA A 679 -8.09 -15.25 18.15
CA ALA A 679 -8.20 -16.70 18.29
C ALA A 679 -7.59 -17.45 17.11
N GLY A 680 -6.51 -18.17 17.37
CA GLY A 680 -5.94 -19.13 16.43
C GLY A 680 -4.45 -19.35 16.66
N THR A 681 -3.77 -19.78 15.61
CA THR A 681 -2.32 -19.58 15.49
C THR A 681 -2.05 -18.11 15.15
N LYS A 682 -0.81 -17.64 15.34
CA LYS A 682 -0.42 -16.30 14.87
C LYS A 682 -0.71 -16.10 13.36
N TRP A 683 -0.68 -17.20 12.60
CA TRP A 683 -1.09 -17.20 11.20
C TRP A 683 -2.53 -16.71 11.02
N ASP A 684 -3.48 -17.24 11.79
CA ASP A 684 -4.89 -16.90 11.69
C ASP A 684 -5.20 -15.50 12.25
N GLU A 685 -4.47 -15.09 13.30
CA GLU A 685 -4.68 -13.81 13.99
C GLU A 685 -4.30 -12.62 13.09
N GLU A 686 -3.16 -12.67 12.40
CA GLU A 686 -2.67 -11.57 11.57
C GLU A 686 -2.94 -11.78 10.07
N GLU A 687 -3.78 -12.77 9.71
CA GLU A 687 -4.11 -13.10 8.32
C GLU A 687 -4.66 -11.89 7.56
N ALA A 688 -5.60 -11.16 8.19
CA ALA A 688 -6.21 -9.97 7.59
C ALA A 688 -5.19 -8.84 7.38
N LEU A 689 -4.23 -8.65 8.29
CA LEU A 689 -3.19 -7.65 8.11
C LEU A 689 -2.26 -8.02 6.95
N ARG A 690 -1.82 -9.28 6.87
CA ARG A 690 -0.97 -9.75 5.77
C ARG A 690 -1.65 -9.55 4.43
N SER A 691 -2.91 -9.97 4.31
CA SER A 691 -3.66 -9.89 3.05
C SER A 691 -3.96 -8.47 2.58
N ILE A 692 -3.98 -7.45 3.47
CA ILE A 692 -4.31 -6.07 3.07
C ILE A 692 -3.12 -5.12 3.06
N SER A 693 -1.98 -5.48 3.66
CA SER A 693 -0.89 -4.52 3.96
C SER A 693 -0.27 -3.80 2.73
N ASN A 694 -0.34 -4.41 1.55
CA ASN A 694 0.05 -3.80 0.27
C ASN A 694 -1.11 -3.23 -0.54
N LEU A 695 -2.35 -3.34 -0.05
CA LEU A 695 -3.56 -2.94 -0.78
C LEU A 695 -4.18 -1.66 -0.22
N ILE A 696 -3.72 -1.22 0.96
CA ILE A 696 -4.27 -0.06 1.66
C ILE A 696 -3.25 1.07 1.80
N THR A 697 -3.76 2.28 1.95
CA THR A 697 -3.01 3.48 2.32
C THR A 697 -3.83 4.31 3.30
N THR A 698 -3.18 5.23 4.02
CA THR A 698 -3.84 6.23 4.88
C THR A 698 -3.85 7.62 4.24
N ARG A 699 -3.23 7.74 3.06
CA ARG A 699 -3.00 9.01 2.35
C ARG A 699 -3.73 8.99 1.01
N SER A 700 -3.86 10.17 0.42
CA SER A 700 -4.37 10.31 -0.94
C SER A 700 -3.47 11.17 -1.80
N ASN A 701 -3.26 10.75 -3.04
CA ASN A 701 -2.52 11.46 -4.08
C ASN A 701 -3.39 11.83 -5.28
N VAL A 702 -4.58 11.26 -5.38
CA VAL A 702 -5.56 11.54 -6.42
C VAL A 702 -6.79 12.20 -5.81
N PHE A 703 -7.06 13.43 -6.24
CA PHE A 703 -8.21 14.20 -5.75
C PHE A 703 -9.18 14.54 -6.88
N THR A 704 -10.49 14.55 -6.58
CA THR A 704 -11.47 15.11 -7.50
C THR A 704 -11.76 16.56 -7.14
N VAL A 705 -11.56 17.45 -8.10
CA VAL A 705 -11.83 18.89 -7.95
C VAL A 705 -13.05 19.27 -8.78
N TYR A 706 -14.11 19.70 -8.10
CA TYR A 706 -15.29 20.29 -8.71
C TYR A 706 -15.19 21.81 -8.63
N VAL A 707 -15.20 22.47 -9.79
CA VAL A 707 -15.16 23.91 -9.89
C VAL A 707 -16.47 24.41 -10.50
N THR A 708 -17.15 25.30 -9.78
CA THR A 708 -18.31 26.03 -10.32
C THR A 708 -17.95 27.51 -10.45
N ALA A 709 -17.98 28.05 -11.67
CA ALA A 709 -17.74 29.45 -11.95
C ALA A 709 -18.99 30.14 -12.49
N GLN A 710 -19.29 31.34 -11.97
CA GLN A 710 -20.46 32.12 -12.34
C GLN A 710 -20.12 33.59 -12.61
N VAL A 711 -20.89 34.20 -13.51
CA VAL A 711 -20.93 35.66 -13.71
C VAL A 711 -22.30 36.18 -13.29
N THR A 712 -22.31 37.08 -12.31
CA THR A 712 -23.50 37.63 -11.65
C THR A 712 -23.56 39.16 -11.72
N GLU A 713 -24.70 39.74 -11.36
CA GLU A 713 -24.88 41.19 -11.21
C GLU A 713 -24.24 41.73 -9.91
N GLU A 714 -23.84 43.01 -9.89
CA GLU A 714 -23.07 43.67 -8.82
C GLU A 714 -23.78 43.78 -7.46
N ASP A 715 -25.10 43.59 -7.38
CA ASP A 715 -25.84 43.84 -6.14
C ASP A 715 -25.66 42.72 -5.11
N VAL A 716 -24.64 42.88 -4.27
CA VAL A 716 -24.22 41.94 -3.20
C VAL A 716 -25.09 42.07 -1.94
N SER A 717 -26.21 42.80 -1.99
CA SER A 717 -27.02 43.08 -0.80
C SER A 717 -28.13 42.05 -0.54
N ASP A 718 -28.38 41.10 -1.46
CA ASP A 718 -29.43 40.08 -1.34
C ASP A 718 -29.05 38.76 -2.08
N PRO A 719 -28.32 37.83 -1.42
CA PRO A 719 -27.78 36.61 -2.04
C PRO A 719 -28.77 35.66 -2.75
N PRO A 720 -30.05 35.52 -2.38
CA PRO A 720 -30.97 34.66 -3.14
C PRO A 720 -31.47 35.27 -4.47
N ASN A 721 -31.14 36.54 -4.79
CA ASN A 721 -31.70 37.27 -5.94
C ASN A 721 -30.65 37.74 -6.98
N THR A 722 -29.43 37.20 -6.98
CA THR A 722 -28.43 37.52 -8.02
C THR A 722 -28.77 36.80 -9.33
N THR A 723 -29.03 37.55 -10.40
CA THR A 723 -29.23 36.96 -11.74
C THR A 723 -27.90 36.38 -12.25
N VAL A 724 -27.89 35.08 -12.55
CA VAL A 724 -26.74 34.37 -13.15
C VAL A 724 -26.79 34.52 -14.66
N TYR A 725 -25.77 35.15 -15.26
CA TYR A 725 -25.69 35.38 -16.70
C TYR A 725 -25.01 34.23 -17.44
N ALA A 726 -24.04 33.59 -16.78
CA ALA A 726 -23.34 32.42 -17.29
C ALA A 726 -22.80 31.60 -16.12
N GLU A 727 -22.85 30.28 -16.26
CA GLU A 727 -22.30 29.30 -15.33
C GLU A 727 -21.45 28.30 -16.12
N LYS A 728 -20.34 27.88 -15.53
CA LYS A 728 -19.51 26.79 -16.04
C LYS A 728 -19.10 25.91 -14.87
N ARG A 729 -19.33 24.60 -15.02
CA ARG A 729 -18.82 23.56 -14.13
C ARG A 729 -17.67 22.84 -14.80
N ILE A 730 -16.61 22.57 -14.05
CA ILE A 730 -15.46 21.75 -14.45
C ILE A 730 -15.28 20.68 -13.38
N LEU A 731 -15.08 19.44 -13.81
CA LEU A 731 -14.61 18.34 -12.98
C LEU A 731 -13.20 18.02 -13.47
N ALA A 732 -12.24 17.98 -12.56
CA ALA A 732 -10.87 17.56 -12.83
C ALA A 732 -10.47 16.48 -11.81
N ILE A 733 -9.71 15.50 -12.29
CA ILE A 733 -8.96 14.57 -11.43
C ILE A 733 -7.54 15.13 -11.41
N VAL A 734 -7.01 15.39 -10.23
CA VAL A 734 -5.75 16.08 -10.00
C VAL A 734 -4.80 15.15 -9.26
#